data_AF-A0A2P4XTE2-F1
#
_entry.id   AF-A0A2P4XTE2-F1
#
_cell.length_a   1.000
_cell.length_b   1.000
_cell.length_c   1.000
_cell.angle_alpha   90.00
_cell.angle_beta   90.00
_cell.angle_gamma   90.00
#
_symmetry.space_group_name_H-M   'P 1'
#
loop_
_entity.id
_entity.type
_entity.pdbx_description
1 polymer ?
#
loop_
_entity_poly.entity_id
_entity_poly.type
_entity_poly.pdbx_seq_one_letter_code
_entity_poly.pdbx_strand_id
1 'polypeptide(L)'
;MLKSSRNDTPTGEELKLDNSNTPAGEIQLRVSDVSQASETSTSSSDSENQAFVGQTNSSPKSSVDQLPVSKPPTKVLFLDGVRGLAAILVVTQHSKEYLQGLNLGAVAVDAFFVLSSFLLTWLFMKKSMKLLAQGASIRTWGFALVDYFSKRFFRVYPLFALTVIAISFMSDEDKQRYYLFKNPGDFDLYQVLTFEFNHRQFVLWTLPLEIAYYFVIPVFVLVILSMRRHWWLAVVPLAVWVVHQGIYEYRTSHTPLEPHIPTFMSGSLAAVVFVKLDSWIKKTDFKFRWWHTLMLRAFEGAVIAVLLSVCFKGLFFDWVETNPVPVAKGFPFVSALLTAIFVIEMLRPSCLSTMFEWSVLRYWGKISFSVYLLHSFVIWNPTISSQPKYFNRLFARFFLILLLATTSYYLIEYPSQMLAQRISRFLAAQESNGASGSLVKFTCINMRNKRTAMEINPDGAIELDVIELSNEETSTSSLESEDQTFVGQAQASTKSSVEKLPDVKPTPPPTPQTKVLFLDGIRGLAAMMVVVQHSKEFYPKLHLGSAAVDIFFILSSFLLTWLFMKKSMKLLAQGASIRTWVFTLLDYFQKRFFRVYPLFAVTVVVLHFLSFENQRRYFIVKKPNRVELFKTLTFEYDHRYHVFWTLPLEIEYYFIIPIFVLVTLRMRRYWWIGAIPLFMWIVHEGWTLVRNSHTPLSLHLHTFMLGSLAAVVFVKLDLWIKKTGFKFRLWHTVLLRAVEGLIIALMLSVLFHGLLFDWVMASPAPPPEGFPFISVYVASILVIEIIQPSCVSTMFEWSVLRFWGKISFSIYLLHTFVVMYPPISHQPNYFNRLFARLFLVIALATTSYYLIEYPSQLMAQRISRFLAAQEKKNSGSLARFTIMEKINLKKQRSAVDMK
;
A
#
# COMPACT_ATOMS: atom_id res chain seq x y z
N MET A 1 -14.10 63.24 17.35
CA MET A 1 -15.33 63.84 17.91
C MET A 1 -16.28 62.67 18.22
N LEU A 2 -16.63 62.40 19.49
CA LEU A 2 -17.81 62.95 20.20
C LEU A 2 -19.14 62.52 19.53
N LYS A 3 -20.16 61.95 20.20
CA LYS A 3 -20.35 61.62 21.64
C LYS A 3 -21.49 60.58 21.83
N SER A 4 -21.42 59.84 22.93
CA SER A 4 -22.39 58.90 23.55
C SER A 4 -23.87 59.33 23.63
N SER A 5 -24.82 58.36 23.66
CA SER A 5 -25.75 58.16 24.81
C SER A 5 -26.72 56.95 24.73
N ARG A 6 -26.82 56.18 25.85
CA ARG A 6 -28.06 55.65 26.51
C ARG A 6 -29.02 54.65 25.77
N ASN A 7 -29.76 53.75 26.42
CA ASN A 7 -29.69 53.12 27.77
C ASN A 7 -30.67 51.91 27.86
N ASP A 8 -30.74 51.28 29.06
CA ASP A 8 -31.87 50.56 29.67
C ASP A 8 -31.99 49.01 29.57
N THR A 9 -32.07 48.42 30.77
CA THR A 9 -32.43 47.04 31.15
C THR A 9 -33.33 47.11 32.40
N PRO A 10 -34.29 46.18 32.54
CA PRO A 10 -34.49 45.44 33.81
C PRO A 10 -34.64 43.92 33.53
N THR A 11 -34.08 42.94 34.26
CA THR A 11 -34.05 42.55 35.70
C THR A 11 -35.34 41.91 36.27
N GLY A 12 -35.20 40.68 36.80
CA GLY A 12 -36.18 39.94 37.62
C GLY A 12 -36.84 38.75 36.90
N GLU A 13 -37.05 37.55 37.50
CA GLU A 13 -36.72 37.01 38.84
C GLU A 13 -36.61 35.46 38.80
N GLU A 14 -35.96 34.85 39.79
CA GLU A 14 -35.96 33.39 40.04
C GLU A 14 -37.24 32.93 40.75
N LEU A 15 -37.62 31.65 40.61
CA LEU A 15 -38.22 30.87 41.70
C LEU A 15 -37.99 29.35 41.51
N LYS A 16 -37.71 28.65 42.61
CA LYS A 16 -37.40 27.21 42.72
C LYS A 16 -38.47 26.48 43.56
N LEU A 17 -38.28 25.16 43.71
CA LEU A 17 -38.82 24.23 44.73
C LEU A 17 -40.20 23.61 44.41
N ASP A 18 -40.49 22.34 44.75
CA ASP A 18 -39.63 21.15 44.99
C ASP A 18 -40.53 19.89 45.13
N ASN A 19 -39.94 18.67 45.09
CA ASN A 19 -40.49 17.41 45.66
C ASN A 19 -41.80 16.79 45.07
N SER A 20 -42.05 15.47 45.07
CA SER A 20 -41.30 14.27 45.54
C SER A 20 -41.87 12.94 44.97
N ASN A 21 -41.20 11.82 45.29
CA ASN A 21 -41.68 10.42 45.38
C ASN A 21 -41.61 9.46 44.16
N THR A 22 -40.67 8.50 44.29
CA THR A 22 -40.56 7.13 43.74
C THR A 22 -41.62 6.16 44.31
N PRO A 23 -41.70 4.83 44.00
CA PRO A 23 -40.76 3.94 43.27
C PRO A 23 -41.35 2.91 42.25
N ALA A 24 -40.44 2.18 41.58
CA ALA A 24 -40.45 0.76 41.15
C ALA A 24 -41.72 0.04 40.63
N GLY A 25 -41.55 -0.70 39.52
CA GLY A 25 -42.50 -1.71 39.04
C GLY A 25 -41.92 -2.53 37.87
N GLU A 26 -41.49 -3.76 38.14
CA GLU A 26 -40.94 -4.74 37.19
C GLU A 26 -42.00 -5.83 36.88
N ILE A 27 -41.78 -6.68 35.86
CA ILE A 27 -42.53 -7.95 35.61
C ILE A 27 -43.95 -7.71 35.01
N GLN A 28 -44.55 -8.48 34.08
CA GLN A 28 -44.38 -9.89 33.71
C GLN A 28 -44.61 -10.20 32.21
N LEU A 29 -43.85 -11.17 31.68
CA LEU A 29 -44.21 -12.00 30.53
C LEU A 29 -44.37 -13.45 31.03
N ARG A 30 -45.43 -14.14 30.59
CA ARG A 30 -45.86 -15.52 30.94
C ARG A 30 -46.95 -15.89 29.91
N VAL A 31 -47.18 -17.11 29.37
CA VAL A 31 -46.69 -18.51 29.48
C VAL A 31 -46.89 -19.14 28.05
N SER A 32 -46.39 -20.30 27.60
CA SER A 32 -45.75 -21.45 28.24
C SER A 32 -44.74 -22.20 27.35
N ASP A 33 -43.89 -22.94 28.04
CA ASP A 33 -43.39 -24.30 27.80
C ASP A 33 -44.07 -25.22 26.76
N VAL A 34 -43.25 -26.10 26.14
CA VAL A 34 -43.41 -27.57 26.21
C VAL A 34 -42.06 -28.28 25.96
N SER A 35 -41.85 -29.34 26.72
CA SER A 35 -40.72 -30.30 26.78
C SER A 35 -40.76 -31.35 25.62
N GLN A 36 -39.91 -32.38 25.44
CA GLN A 36 -38.77 -32.98 26.16
C GLN A 36 -38.02 -33.99 25.23
N ALA A 37 -36.90 -34.57 25.72
CA ALA A 37 -36.33 -35.90 25.37
C ALA A 37 -35.61 -36.11 24.01
N SER A 38 -34.69 -37.07 23.84
CA SER A 38 -33.61 -37.64 24.70
C SER A 38 -32.78 -38.66 23.91
N GLU A 39 -31.43 -38.65 24.06
CA GLU A 39 -30.51 -39.77 23.74
C GLU A 39 -30.44 -40.20 22.24
N THR A 40 -29.38 -40.83 21.69
CA THR A 40 -28.34 -41.72 22.23
C THR A 40 -26.92 -41.40 21.72
N SER A 41 -25.92 -42.16 22.17
CA SER A 41 -24.47 -41.90 22.09
C SER A 41 -23.69 -42.90 21.20
N THR A 42 -22.35 -42.69 21.11
CA THR A 42 -21.29 -43.70 20.80
C THR A 42 -21.19 -44.27 19.36
N SER A 43 -20.02 -44.64 18.78
CA SER A 43 -18.61 -44.63 19.23
C SER A 43 -17.56 -44.69 18.06
N SER A 44 -16.29 -44.36 18.39
CA SER A 44 -15.02 -45.08 18.05
C SER A 44 -14.67 -45.46 16.59
N SER A 45 -13.59 -44.90 15.99
CA SER A 45 -12.19 -45.40 15.92
C SER A 45 -11.96 -46.31 14.68
N ASP A 46 -10.79 -46.45 14.03
CA ASP A 46 -9.38 -46.55 14.43
C ASP A 46 -8.45 -45.72 13.48
N SER A 47 -7.32 -45.13 13.88
CA SER A 47 -5.93 -45.67 13.92
C SER A 47 -5.51 -46.52 12.69
N GLU A 48 -4.31 -46.38 12.11
CA GLU A 48 -2.99 -46.26 12.77
C GLU A 48 -1.98 -45.30 12.09
N ASN A 49 -0.94 -44.91 12.85
CA ASN A 49 0.33 -44.43 12.31
C ASN A 49 1.26 -45.63 12.04
N GLN A 50 2.08 -45.57 10.99
CA GLN A 50 3.46 -46.06 11.11
C GLN A 50 4.41 -45.37 10.14
N ALA A 51 5.70 -45.35 10.50
CA ALA A 51 6.70 -44.56 9.81
C ALA A 51 8.03 -45.32 9.64
N PHE A 52 8.68 -45.01 8.51
CA PHE A 52 10.14 -44.99 8.30
C PHE A 52 10.87 -46.28 7.85
N VAL A 53 12.02 -46.05 7.20
CA VAL A 53 12.98 -46.99 6.57
C VAL A 53 12.50 -47.61 5.24
N GLY A 54 13.30 -47.70 4.16
CA GLY A 54 14.62 -47.11 3.87
C GLY A 54 15.36 -47.80 2.71
N GLN A 55 15.68 -47.04 1.64
CA GLN A 55 16.63 -47.32 0.53
C GLN A 55 16.55 -48.63 -0.29
N THR A 56 16.37 -48.48 -1.61
CA THR A 56 17.28 -49.06 -2.64
C THR A 56 17.36 -48.14 -3.87
N ASN A 57 18.39 -48.30 -4.70
CA ASN A 57 18.79 -47.35 -5.73
C ASN A 57 18.16 -47.64 -7.11
N SER A 58 17.70 -46.60 -7.82
CA SER A 58 17.90 -46.49 -9.27
C SER A 58 17.83 -45.04 -9.75
N SER A 59 18.65 -44.72 -10.75
CA SER A 59 18.81 -43.43 -11.44
C SER A 59 19.61 -43.76 -12.73
N PRO A 60 19.52 -43.01 -13.86
CA PRO A 60 18.94 -41.68 -14.01
C PRO A 60 17.98 -41.49 -15.21
N LYS A 61 17.16 -40.42 -15.14
CA LYS A 61 16.92 -39.52 -16.29
C LYS A 61 16.52 -38.14 -15.77
N SER A 62 17.15 -37.11 -16.30
CA SER A 62 17.11 -35.74 -15.77
C SER A 62 15.95 -34.92 -16.31
N SER A 63 14.94 -34.65 -15.48
CA SER A 63 14.02 -33.53 -15.67
C SER A 63 14.51 -32.34 -14.83
N VAL A 64 14.93 -31.27 -15.49
CA VAL A 64 15.30 -30.01 -14.82
C VAL A 64 14.03 -29.35 -14.30
N ASP A 65 13.90 -29.21 -12.98
CA ASP A 65 12.84 -28.42 -12.35
C ASP A 65 12.96 -26.95 -12.79
N GLN A 66 12.17 -26.57 -13.81
CA GLN A 66 11.99 -25.17 -14.15
C GLN A 66 11.18 -24.50 -13.03
N LEU A 67 11.86 -23.65 -12.25
CA LEU A 67 11.19 -22.66 -11.39
C LEU A 67 10.10 -21.93 -12.19
N PRO A 68 8.89 -21.72 -11.63
CA PRO A 68 7.80 -21.12 -12.37
C PRO A 68 8.13 -19.68 -12.76
N VAL A 69 8.54 -19.50 -14.01
CA VAL A 69 8.74 -18.18 -14.62
C VAL A 69 7.38 -17.48 -14.66
N SER A 70 7.23 -16.46 -13.83
CA SER A 70 6.00 -15.66 -13.80
C SER A 70 5.77 -15.00 -15.16
N LYS A 71 4.76 -15.49 -15.90
CA LYS A 71 4.33 -14.87 -17.16
C LYS A 71 4.13 -13.36 -16.93
N PRO A 72 4.76 -12.47 -17.70
CA PRO A 72 4.65 -11.03 -17.48
C PRO A 72 3.18 -10.60 -17.65
N PRO A 73 2.62 -9.79 -16.73
CA PRO A 73 1.20 -9.44 -16.78
C PRO A 73 0.91 -8.61 -18.03
N THR A 74 -0.04 -9.06 -18.85
CA THR A 74 -0.47 -8.41 -20.10
C THR A 74 -1.19 -7.07 -19.89
N LYS A 75 -1.24 -6.55 -18.65
CA LYS A 75 -1.88 -5.29 -18.27
C LYS A 75 -0.85 -4.34 -17.67
N VAL A 76 -0.81 -3.11 -18.19
CA VAL A 76 0.04 -2.03 -17.67
C VAL A 76 -0.58 -1.50 -16.38
N LEU A 77 -0.14 -2.04 -15.25
CA LEU A 77 -0.81 -1.90 -13.95
C LEU A 77 -0.81 -0.46 -13.42
N PHE A 78 0.20 0.35 -13.72
CA PHE A 78 0.27 1.73 -13.26
C PHE A 78 -0.82 2.64 -13.85
N LEU A 79 -1.31 2.34 -15.07
CA LEU A 79 -2.38 3.13 -15.70
C LEU A 79 -3.73 2.95 -14.97
N ASP A 80 -4.00 1.76 -14.41
CA ASP A 80 -5.13 1.60 -13.48
C ASP A 80 -4.93 2.46 -12.21
N GLY A 81 -3.69 2.58 -11.73
CA GLY A 81 -3.35 3.46 -10.60
C GLY A 81 -3.61 4.94 -10.86
N VAL A 82 -3.17 5.46 -12.00
CA VAL A 82 -3.43 6.86 -12.42
C VAL A 82 -4.93 7.12 -12.53
N ARG A 83 -5.67 6.19 -13.11
CA ARG A 83 -7.14 6.24 -13.22
C ARG A 83 -7.83 6.24 -11.85
N GLY A 84 -7.28 5.53 -10.87
CA GLY A 84 -7.75 5.55 -9.48
C GLY A 84 -7.47 6.87 -8.77
N LEU A 85 -6.30 7.47 -8.98
CA LEU A 85 -5.99 8.81 -8.47
C LEU A 85 -6.96 9.85 -9.06
N ALA A 86 -7.22 9.81 -10.37
CA ALA A 86 -8.18 10.70 -11.02
C ALA A 86 -9.59 10.58 -10.38
N ALA A 87 -10.08 9.37 -10.12
CA ALA A 87 -11.36 9.15 -9.43
C ALA A 87 -11.38 9.79 -8.02
N ILE A 88 -10.31 9.63 -7.24
CA ILE A 88 -10.15 10.23 -5.91
C ILE A 88 -10.12 11.77 -5.98
N LEU A 89 -9.46 12.34 -6.99
CA LEU A 89 -9.39 13.79 -7.19
C LEU A 89 -10.76 14.40 -7.55
N VAL A 90 -11.56 13.73 -8.39
CA VAL A 90 -12.95 14.14 -8.69
C VAL A 90 -13.80 14.15 -7.41
N VAL A 91 -13.75 13.06 -6.62
CA VAL A 91 -14.45 12.97 -5.32
C VAL A 91 -14.00 14.08 -4.37
N THR A 92 -12.69 14.34 -4.29
CA THR A 92 -12.13 15.39 -3.43
C THR A 92 -12.65 16.77 -3.83
N GLN A 93 -12.63 17.11 -5.13
CA GLN A 93 -13.14 18.37 -5.66
C GLN A 93 -14.62 18.60 -5.29
N HIS A 94 -15.48 17.61 -5.56
CA HIS A 94 -16.93 17.75 -5.31
C HIS A 94 -17.30 17.67 -3.82
N SER A 95 -16.47 17.03 -2.99
CA SER A 95 -16.67 16.96 -1.54
C SER A 95 -16.61 18.32 -0.84
N LYS A 96 -15.89 19.28 -1.43
CA LYS A 96 -15.54 20.57 -0.82
C LYS A 96 -14.83 20.45 0.55
N GLU A 97 -14.28 19.30 0.93
CA GLU A 97 -13.60 19.14 2.23
C GLU A 97 -12.18 19.71 2.24
N TYR A 98 -11.45 19.52 1.15
CA TYR A 98 -10.02 19.86 1.06
C TYR A 98 -9.69 20.26 -0.39
N LEU A 99 -8.67 21.09 -0.59
CA LEU A 99 -8.18 21.54 -1.91
C LEU A 99 -9.17 22.38 -2.75
N GLN A 100 -10.23 22.96 -2.16
CA GLN A 100 -11.27 23.75 -2.88
C GLN A 100 -10.70 24.83 -3.82
N GLY A 101 -9.57 25.45 -3.46
CA GLY A 101 -8.93 26.50 -4.25
C GLY A 101 -8.16 26.04 -5.49
N LEU A 102 -8.17 24.73 -5.81
CA LEU A 102 -7.49 24.15 -6.97
C LEU A 102 -8.50 23.53 -7.96
N ASN A 103 -8.13 23.43 -9.23
CA ASN A 103 -8.96 22.85 -10.30
C ASN A 103 -8.66 21.35 -10.52
N LEU A 104 -8.47 20.58 -9.44
CA LEU A 104 -8.03 19.18 -9.51
C LEU A 104 -9.07 18.25 -10.14
N GLY A 105 -10.36 18.57 -10.03
CA GLY A 105 -11.43 17.87 -10.75
C GLY A 105 -11.27 17.99 -12.27
N ALA A 106 -10.90 19.15 -12.80
CA ALA A 106 -10.67 19.35 -14.24
C ALA A 106 -9.41 18.60 -14.72
N VAL A 107 -8.32 18.68 -13.95
CA VAL A 107 -7.08 17.89 -14.17
C VAL A 107 -7.38 16.38 -14.21
N ALA A 108 -8.27 15.91 -13.34
CA ALA A 108 -8.67 14.51 -13.29
C ALA A 108 -9.51 14.08 -14.50
N VAL A 109 -10.42 14.94 -14.98
CA VAL A 109 -11.19 14.69 -16.23
C VAL A 109 -10.25 14.63 -17.44
N ASP A 110 -9.26 15.53 -17.54
CA ASP A 110 -8.20 15.44 -18.56
C ASP A 110 -7.45 14.11 -18.48
N ALA A 111 -7.09 13.67 -17.27
CA ALA A 111 -6.43 12.38 -17.08
C ALA A 111 -7.31 11.20 -17.55
N PHE A 112 -8.63 11.24 -17.33
CA PHE A 112 -9.55 10.23 -17.87
C PHE A 112 -9.60 10.25 -19.41
N PHE A 113 -9.77 11.42 -20.04
CA PHE A 113 -9.85 11.55 -21.49
C PHE A 113 -8.54 11.14 -22.19
N VAL A 114 -7.39 11.56 -21.66
CA VAL A 114 -6.06 11.17 -22.15
C VAL A 114 -5.82 9.68 -22.00
N LEU A 115 -6.12 9.10 -20.82
CA LEU A 115 -5.88 7.68 -20.56
C LEU A 115 -6.82 6.78 -21.38
N SER A 116 -8.06 7.22 -21.62
CA SER A 116 -9.00 6.53 -22.50
C SER A 116 -8.51 6.55 -23.95
N SER A 117 -8.33 7.74 -24.54
CA SER A 117 -7.83 7.90 -25.92
C SER A 117 -6.50 7.15 -26.16
N PHE A 118 -5.55 7.24 -25.23
CA PHE A 118 -4.29 6.50 -25.27
C PHE A 118 -4.49 4.98 -25.31
N LEU A 119 -5.18 4.40 -24.33
CA LEU A 119 -5.38 2.95 -24.25
C LEU A 119 -6.17 2.40 -25.43
N LEU A 120 -7.22 3.11 -25.87
CA LEU A 120 -8.03 2.71 -27.01
C LEU A 120 -7.22 2.75 -28.31
N THR A 121 -6.51 3.85 -28.56
CA THR A 121 -5.67 4.01 -29.77
C THR A 121 -4.55 2.98 -29.80
N TRP A 122 -3.88 2.71 -28.68
CA TRP A 122 -2.83 1.70 -28.57
C TRP A 122 -3.33 0.29 -28.91
N LEU A 123 -4.43 -0.14 -28.27
CA LEU A 123 -5.00 -1.46 -28.48
C LEU A 123 -5.56 -1.62 -29.91
N PHE A 124 -6.25 -0.59 -30.42
CA PHE A 124 -6.81 -0.62 -31.77
C PHE A 124 -5.71 -0.56 -32.84
N MET A 125 -4.62 0.19 -32.64
CA MET A 125 -3.47 0.20 -33.55
C MET A 125 -2.75 -1.15 -33.58
N LYS A 126 -2.55 -1.81 -32.43
CA LYS A 126 -2.01 -3.19 -32.41
C LYS A 126 -2.90 -4.19 -33.17
N LYS A 127 -4.23 -4.14 -32.96
CA LYS A 127 -5.19 -4.98 -33.70
C LYS A 127 -5.13 -4.68 -35.20
N SER A 128 -5.15 -3.41 -35.58
CA SER A 128 -5.10 -2.94 -36.97
C SER A 128 -3.82 -3.36 -37.70
N MET A 129 -2.65 -3.25 -37.06
CA MET A 129 -1.39 -3.73 -37.66
C MET A 129 -1.42 -5.24 -37.93
N LYS A 130 -2.02 -6.05 -37.04
CA LYS A 130 -2.20 -7.49 -37.27
C LYS A 130 -3.13 -7.76 -38.46
N LEU A 131 -4.27 -7.07 -38.53
CA LEU A 131 -5.23 -7.22 -39.64
C LEU A 131 -4.65 -6.81 -41.00
N LEU A 132 -3.88 -5.72 -41.05
CA LEU A 132 -3.19 -5.29 -42.27
C LEU A 132 -2.10 -6.28 -42.71
N ALA A 133 -1.33 -6.82 -41.76
CA ALA A 133 -0.30 -7.82 -42.05
C ALA A 133 -0.89 -9.15 -42.55
N GLN A 134 -2.13 -9.47 -42.16
CA GLN A 134 -2.85 -10.68 -42.57
C GLN A 134 -3.68 -10.50 -43.86
N GLY A 135 -3.69 -9.32 -44.49
CA GLY A 135 -4.51 -9.05 -45.66
C GLY A 135 -6.02 -9.16 -45.40
N ALA A 136 -6.46 -8.82 -44.18
CA ALA A 136 -7.79 -9.14 -43.68
C ALA A 136 -8.95 -8.56 -44.52
N SER A 137 -9.97 -9.38 -44.74
CA SER A 137 -11.18 -9.02 -45.50
C SER A 137 -11.98 -7.87 -44.87
N ILE A 138 -12.81 -7.19 -45.68
CA ILE A 138 -13.72 -6.13 -45.18
C ILE A 138 -14.69 -6.66 -44.10
N ARG A 139 -15.08 -7.94 -44.17
CA ARG A 139 -15.92 -8.61 -43.16
C ARG A 139 -15.18 -8.77 -41.82
N THR A 140 -13.91 -9.14 -41.85
CA THR A 140 -13.04 -9.18 -40.65
C THR A 140 -12.91 -7.78 -40.02
N TRP A 141 -12.74 -6.73 -40.83
CA TRP A 141 -12.73 -5.35 -40.32
C TRP A 141 -14.07 -4.97 -39.68
N GLY A 142 -15.20 -5.37 -40.27
CA GLY A 142 -16.53 -5.24 -39.68
C GLY A 142 -16.63 -5.90 -38.30
N PHE A 143 -16.28 -7.18 -38.19
CA PHE A 143 -16.26 -7.88 -36.88
C PHE A 143 -15.30 -7.21 -35.89
N ALA A 144 -14.15 -6.73 -36.33
CA ALA A 144 -13.18 -6.05 -35.49
C ALA A 144 -13.71 -4.72 -34.90
N LEU A 145 -14.53 -3.99 -35.66
CA LEU A 145 -15.23 -2.77 -35.24
C LEU A 145 -16.40 -3.08 -34.30
N VAL A 146 -17.24 -4.08 -34.61
CA VAL A 146 -18.35 -4.51 -33.72
C VAL A 146 -17.81 -4.99 -32.37
N ASP A 147 -16.71 -5.75 -32.36
CA ASP A 147 -15.99 -6.15 -31.14
C ASP A 147 -15.45 -4.93 -30.36
N TYR A 148 -14.97 -3.90 -31.05
CA TYR A 148 -14.50 -2.67 -30.42
C TYR A 148 -15.66 -1.88 -29.78
N PHE A 149 -16.74 -1.59 -30.51
CA PHE A 149 -17.86 -0.80 -30.01
C PHE A 149 -18.65 -1.52 -28.92
N SER A 150 -18.90 -2.82 -29.05
CA SER A 150 -19.60 -3.61 -28.00
C SER A 150 -18.85 -3.57 -26.67
N LYS A 151 -17.52 -3.73 -26.66
CA LYS A 151 -16.68 -3.59 -25.46
C LYS A 151 -16.74 -2.20 -24.81
N ARG A 152 -17.07 -1.14 -25.56
CA ARG A 152 -17.26 0.22 -25.03
C ARG A 152 -18.67 0.42 -24.49
N PHE A 153 -19.67 0.01 -25.27
CA PHE A 153 -21.07 0.05 -24.88
C PHE A 153 -21.28 -0.65 -23.53
N PHE A 154 -20.93 -1.94 -23.42
CA PHE A 154 -21.09 -2.72 -22.20
C PHE A 154 -20.17 -2.33 -21.02
N ARG A 155 -19.21 -1.43 -21.24
CA ARG A 155 -18.38 -0.87 -20.16
C ARG A 155 -19.01 0.38 -19.54
N VAL A 156 -19.72 1.18 -20.33
CA VAL A 156 -20.19 2.52 -19.96
C VAL A 156 -21.73 2.57 -19.86
N TYR A 157 -22.42 2.15 -20.91
CA TYR A 157 -23.85 2.42 -21.09
C TYR A 157 -24.77 1.71 -20.08
N PRO A 158 -24.58 0.43 -19.68
CA PRO A 158 -25.51 -0.24 -18.76
C PRO A 158 -25.64 0.45 -17.39
N LEU A 159 -24.53 0.84 -16.76
CA LEU A 159 -24.55 1.52 -15.47
C LEU A 159 -25.03 2.98 -15.61
N PHE A 160 -24.66 3.67 -16.69
CA PHE A 160 -25.20 4.99 -17.03
C PHE A 160 -26.73 4.94 -17.16
N ALA A 161 -27.26 4.07 -18.01
CA ALA A 161 -28.69 3.94 -18.26
C ALA A 161 -29.46 3.58 -16.99
N LEU A 162 -28.98 2.63 -16.18
CA LEU A 162 -29.60 2.30 -14.89
C LEU A 162 -29.59 3.50 -13.93
N THR A 163 -28.53 4.30 -13.92
CA THR A 163 -28.43 5.49 -13.07
C THR A 163 -29.42 6.57 -13.51
N VAL A 164 -29.55 6.83 -14.82
CA VAL A 164 -30.54 7.79 -15.37
C VAL A 164 -31.97 7.31 -15.11
N ILE A 165 -32.25 6.01 -15.27
CA ILE A 165 -33.54 5.41 -14.91
C ILE A 165 -33.81 5.58 -13.41
N ALA A 166 -32.82 5.34 -12.54
CA ALA A 166 -32.98 5.57 -11.10
C ALA A 166 -33.29 7.06 -10.77
N ILE A 167 -32.64 8.01 -11.45
CA ILE A 167 -32.91 9.45 -11.33
C ILE A 167 -34.34 9.79 -11.80
N SER A 168 -34.89 9.10 -12.81
CA SER A 168 -36.26 9.36 -13.27
C SER A 168 -37.33 9.05 -12.23
N PHE A 169 -37.06 8.16 -11.28
CA PHE A 169 -37.95 7.83 -10.16
C PHE A 169 -37.76 8.74 -8.93
N MET A 170 -36.82 9.68 -8.96
CA MET A 170 -36.54 10.58 -7.84
C MET A 170 -37.46 11.82 -7.84
N SER A 171 -37.60 12.45 -6.67
CA SER A 171 -38.21 13.78 -6.56
C SER A 171 -37.39 14.82 -7.32
N ASP A 172 -38.01 15.92 -7.76
CA ASP A 172 -37.27 17.01 -8.43
C ASP A 172 -36.24 17.67 -7.49
N GLU A 173 -36.52 17.71 -6.18
CA GLU A 173 -35.53 18.11 -5.16
C GLU A 173 -34.30 17.20 -5.16
N ASP A 174 -34.47 15.88 -5.27
CA ASP A 174 -33.36 14.92 -5.29
C ASP A 174 -32.62 14.95 -6.63
N LYS A 175 -33.31 15.18 -7.76
CA LYS A 175 -32.67 15.44 -9.07
C LYS A 175 -31.76 16.68 -8.99
N GLN A 176 -32.27 17.77 -8.41
CA GLN A 176 -31.49 18.99 -8.16
C GLN A 176 -30.32 18.72 -7.20
N ARG A 177 -30.56 18.03 -6.08
CA ARG A 177 -29.56 17.73 -5.05
C ARG A 177 -28.42 16.86 -5.53
N TYR A 178 -28.70 15.80 -6.30
CA TYR A 178 -27.70 14.80 -6.69
C TYR A 178 -27.10 15.02 -8.08
N TYR A 179 -27.81 15.69 -8.99
CA TYR A 179 -27.35 15.88 -10.39
C TYR A 179 -27.52 17.31 -10.92
N LEU A 180 -27.89 18.28 -10.08
CA LEU A 180 -27.91 19.71 -10.42
C LEU A 180 -28.86 20.10 -11.57
N PHE A 181 -29.95 19.34 -11.77
CA PHE A 181 -31.11 19.79 -12.55
C PHE A 181 -31.72 21.04 -11.88
N LYS A 182 -32.01 22.11 -12.63
CA LYS A 182 -32.27 23.44 -12.03
C LYS A 182 -33.75 23.73 -11.84
N ASN A 183 -34.57 23.39 -12.84
CA ASN A 183 -36.01 23.64 -12.84
C ASN A 183 -36.81 22.32 -12.82
N PRO A 184 -38.02 22.31 -12.25
CA PRO A 184 -38.98 21.21 -12.45
C PRO A 184 -39.22 21.01 -13.96
N GLY A 185 -39.11 19.77 -14.43
CA GLY A 185 -39.23 19.45 -15.86
C GLY A 185 -37.93 19.51 -16.68
N ASP A 186 -36.79 19.98 -16.13
CA ASP A 186 -35.46 19.91 -16.80
C ASP A 186 -34.96 18.46 -17.05
N PHE A 187 -35.69 17.44 -16.58
CA PHE A 187 -35.34 16.04 -16.73
C PHE A 187 -36.27 15.35 -17.72
N ASP A 188 -35.76 15.04 -18.91
CA ASP A 188 -36.38 14.12 -19.86
C ASP A 188 -35.52 12.85 -19.98
N LEU A 189 -36.14 11.69 -19.70
CA LEU A 189 -35.46 10.39 -19.69
C LEU A 189 -34.87 10.02 -21.06
N TYR A 190 -35.58 10.32 -22.16
CA TYR A 190 -35.14 10.00 -23.50
C TYR A 190 -33.99 10.91 -23.95
N GLN A 191 -34.08 12.21 -23.69
CA GLN A 191 -33.07 13.20 -24.03
C GLN A 191 -31.77 12.98 -23.25
N VAL A 192 -31.85 12.63 -21.95
CA VAL A 192 -30.65 12.25 -21.17
C VAL A 192 -30.04 10.94 -21.70
N LEU A 193 -30.85 9.88 -21.94
CA LEU A 193 -30.34 8.59 -22.45
C LEU A 193 -29.71 8.68 -23.85
N THR A 194 -30.22 9.57 -24.71
CA THR A 194 -29.68 9.85 -26.05
C THR A 194 -28.55 10.88 -26.05
N PHE A 195 -28.17 11.41 -24.89
CA PHE A 195 -27.18 12.46 -24.70
C PHE A 195 -27.47 13.75 -25.48
N GLU A 196 -28.72 14.22 -25.52
CA GLU A 196 -29.06 15.52 -26.10
C GLU A 196 -28.28 16.66 -25.41
N PHE A 197 -27.96 17.74 -26.12
CA PHE A 197 -26.93 18.70 -25.67
C PHE A 197 -27.29 19.40 -24.35
N ASN A 198 -28.55 19.79 -24.18
CA ASN A 198 -29.02 20.53 -23.01
C ASN A 198 -29.19 19.62 -21.78
N HIS A 199 -29.35 18.31 -22.00
CA HIS A 199 -29.68 17.30 -20.99
C HIS A 199 -28.45 16.50 -20.49
N ARG A 200 -27.35 17.22 -20.26
CA ARG A 200 -26.02 16.71 -19.88
C ARG A 200 -25.55 17.23 -18.52
N GLN A 201 -26.44 17.29 -17.54
CA GLN A 201 -26.22 17.94 -16.25
C GLN A 201 -25.09 17.26 -15.41
N PHE A 202 -24.48 18.07 -14.55
CA PHE A 202 -23.41 17.69 -13.59
C PHE A 202 -22.22 16.92 -14.18
N VAL A 203 -22.18 15.59 -14.08
CA VAL A 203 -21.08 14.73 -14.61
C VAL A 203 -21.37 14.13 -15.97
N LEU A 204 -22.62 14.19 -16.43
CA LEU A 204 -23.08 13.45 -17.62
C LEU A 204 -22.52 14.04 -18.93
N TRP A 205 -22.03 15.28 -18.93
CA TRP A 205 -21.43 15.92 -20.11
C TRP A 205 -20.15 15.26 -20.63
N THR A 206 -19.42 14.51 -19.80
CA THR A 206 -18.17 13.87 -20.24
C THR A 206 -18.40 12.65 -21.13
N LEU A 207 -19.50 11.91 -20.89
CA LEU A 207 -19.86 10.68 -21.60
C LEU A 207 -20.04 10.88 -23.12
N PRO A 208 -20.83 11.86 -23.62
CA PRO A 208 -20.97 12.06 -25.06
C PRO A 208 -19.67 12.52 -25.73
N LEU A 209 -18.79 13.24 -25.03
CA LEU A 209 -17.48 13.62 -25.58
C LEU A 209 -16.59 12.39 -25.78
N GLU A 210 -16.53 11.52 -24.76
CA GLU A 210 -15.78 10.28 -24.83
C GLU A 210 -16.35 9.33 -25.90
N ILE A 211 -17.67 9.15 -25.96
CA ILE A 211 -18.35 8.32 -26.96
C ILE A 211 -18.12 8.86 -28.37
N ALA A 212 -18.24 10.18 -28.60
CA ALA A 212 -17.96 10.77 -29.90
C ALA A 212 -16.50 10.54 -30.34
N TYR A 213 -15.54 10.68 -29.42
CA TYR A 213 -14.13 10.41 -29.72
C TYR A 213 -13.85 8.92 -30.02
N TYR A 214 -14.64 7.98 -29.48
CA TYR A 214 -14.50 6.56 -29.83
C TYR A 214 -14.71 6.27 -31.33
N PHE A 215 -15.49 7.09 -32.05
CA PHE A 215 -15.66 6.99 -33.50
C PHE A 215 -14.49 7.62 -34.29
N VAL A 216 -13.79 8.60 -33.71
CA VAL A 216 -12.60 9.23 -34.32
C VAL A 216 -11.41 8.27 -34.35
N ILE A 217 -11.22 7.46 -33.29
CA ILE A 217 -10.05 6.59 -33.11
C ILE A 217 -9.82 5.61 -34.29
N PRO A 218 -10.82 4.87 -34.81
CA PRO A 218 -10.61 3.98 -35.96
C PRO A 218 -10.10 4.71 -37.21
N VAL A 219 -10.69 5.87 -37.53
CA VAL A 219 -10.29 6.68 -38.70
C VAL A 219 -8.87 7.22 -38.51
N PHE A 220 -8.58 7.80 -37.34
CA PHE A 220 -7.25 8.31 -37.00
C PHE A 220 -6.17 7.23 -37.11
N VAL A 221 -6.41 6.03 -36.56
CA VAL A 221 -5.45 4.92 -36.62
C VAL A 221 -5.22 4.47 -38.06
N LEU A 222 -6.27 4.35 -38.88
CA LEU A 222 -6.14 3.93 -40.28
C LEU A 222 -5.35 4.96 -41.11
N VAL A 223 -5.60 6.26 -40.92
CA VAL A 223 -4.84 7.34 -41.57
C VAL A 223 -3.36 7.28 -41.17
N ILE A 224 -3.04 7.17 -39.88
CA ILE A 224 -1.64 7.11 -39.42
C ILE A 224 -0.92 5.84 -39.92
N LEU A 225 -1.63 4.72 -40.05
CA LEU A 225 -1.05 3.49 -40.61
C LEU A 225 -0.86 3.56 -42.13
N SER A 226 -1.75 4.23 -42.88
CA SER A 226 -1.63 4.41 -44.33
C SER A 226 -0.39 5.23 -44.71
N MET A 227 0.01 6.20 -43.86
CA MET A 227 1.23 7.01 -44.05
C MET A 227 2.55 6.22 -43.93
N ARG A 228 2.53 4.96 -43.45
CA ARG A 228 3.70 4.06 -43.35
C ARG A 228 4.93 4.68 -42.66
N ARG A 229 5.95 5.08 -43.43
CA ARG A 229 7.21 5.72 -42.98
C ARG A 229 7.04 7.23 -42.71
N HIS A 230 6.08 7.87 -43.38
CA HIS A 230 5.86 9.32 -43.36
C HIS A 230 4.94 9.81 -42.23
N TRP A 231 4.56 8.93 -41.29
CA TRP A 231 3.67 9.24 -40.16
C TRP A 231 4.10 10.47 -39.33
N TRP A 232 5.40 10.77 -39.27
CA TRP A 232 5.95 11.92 -38.56
C TRP A 232 5.56 13.27 -39.19
N LEU A 233 5.31 13.31 -40.51
CA LEU A 233 4.84 14.52 -41.21
C LEU A 233 3.43 14.96 -40.76
N ALA A 234 2.59 14.03 -40.30
CA ALA A 234 1.31 14.37 -39.66
C ALA A 234 1.47 14.59 -38.16
N VAL A 235 2.20 13.69 -37.46
CA VAL A 235 2.28 13.71 -36.00
C VAL A 235 2.98 14.96 -35.45
N VAL A 236 4.04 15.47 -36.10
CA VAL A 236 4.77 16.64 -35.57
C VAL A 236 3.93 17.92 -35.67
N PRO A 237 3.36 18.32 -36.83
CA PRO A 237 2.46 19.48 -36.89
C PRO A 237 1.22 19.32 -36.02
N LEU A 238 0.64 18.11 -35.95
CA LEU A 238 -0.52 17.84 -35.11
C LEU A 238 -0.20 17.95 -33.61
N ALA A 239 0.98 17.54 -33.17
CA ALA A 239 1.43 17.74 -31.79
C ALA A 239 1.63 19.23 -31.45
N VAL A 240 2.22 20.01 -32.36
CA VAL A 240 2.35 21.47 -32.20
C VAL A 240 0.97 22.14 -32.12
N TRP A 241 0.04 21.77 -33.00
CA TRP A 241 -1.35 22.27 -32.98
C TRP A 241 -2.08 21.87 -31.68
N VAL A 242 -1.95 20.62 -31.22
CA VAL A 242 -2.53 20.16 -29.95
C VAL A 242 -2.02 20.95 -28.76
N VAL A 243 -0.72 21.24 -28.68
CA VAL A 243 -0.14 22.03 -27.58
C VAL A 243 -0.59 23.49 -27.68
N HIS A 244 -0.55 24.09 -28.88
CA HIS A 244 -1.01 25.46 -29.10
C HIS A 244 -2.48 25.64 -28.71
N GLN A 245 -3.38 24.87 -29.32
CA GLN A 245 -4.82 24.95 -29.02
C GLN A 245 -5.12 24.60 -27.57
N GLY A 246 -4.46 23.58 -27.01
CA GLY A 246 -4.65 23.23 -25.60
C GLY A 246 -4.31 24.37 -24.63
N ILE A 247 -3.31 25.21 -24.93
CA ILE A 247 -2.90 26.33 -24.08
C ILE A 247 -3.79 27.56 -24.27
N TYR A 248 -4.21 27.88 -25.50
CA TYR A 248 -4.87 29.14 -25.83
C TYR A 248 -6.40 29.07 -25.94
N GLU A 249 -6.97 27.90 -26.25
CA GLU A 249 -8.42 27.74 -26.46
C GLU A 249 -9.20 27.76 -25.14
N TYR A 250 -10.40 28.37 -25.15
CA TYR A 250 -11.23 28.42 -23.94
C TYR A 250 -12.06 27.14 -23.78
N ARG A 251 -11.88 26.47 -22.64
CA ARG A 251 -12.51 25.17 -22.37
C ARG A 251 -13.09 25.12 -20.96
N THR A 252 -14.31 24.61 -20.83
CA THR A 252 -15.02 24.42 -19.55
C THR A 252 -16.00 23.24 -19.67
N SER A 253 -16.67 22.87 -18.57
CA SER A 253 -17.70 21.84 -18.59
C SER A 253 -18.88 22.24 -19.47
N HIS A 254 -19.54 21.23 -20.08
CA HIS A 254 -20.69 21.39 -20.98
C HIS A 254 -20.41 22.12 -22.33
N THR A 255 -19.17 22.41 -22.69
CA THR A 255 -18.84 22.82 -24.07
C THR A 255 -18.87 21.61 -25.03
N PRO A 256 -19.04 21.82 -26.35
CA PRO A 256 -18.95 20.75 -27.35
C PRO A 256 -17.56 20.07 -27.40
N LEU A 257 -17.45 19.06 -28.27
CA LEU A 257 -16.22 18.27 -28.43
C LEU A 257 -15.03 19.10 -28.94
N GLU A 258 -15.26 20.11 -29.78
CA GLU A 258 -14.20 20.87 -30.45
C GLU A 258 -13.11 21.43 -29.50
N PRO A 259 -13.44 22.22 -28.45
CA PRO A 259 -12.44 22.65 -27.44
C PRO A 259 -11.76 21.50 -26.69
N HIS A 260 -12.33 20.29 -26.71
CA HIS A 260 -11.79 19.10 -26.05
C HIS A 260 -10.96 18.20 -26.98
N ILE A 261 -10.96 18.43 -28.31
CA ILE A 261 -10.19 17.64 -29.27
C ILE A 261 -8.69 17.58 -28.91
N PRO A 262 -8.00 18.69 -28.52
CA PRO A 262 -6.59 18.63 -28.14
C PRO A 262 -6.29 17.65 -27.00
N THR A 263 -7.17 17.58 -25.99
CA THR A 263 -7.03 16.67 -24.83
C THR A 263 -7.08 15.20 -25.25
N PHE A 264 -8.08 14.80 -26.04
CA PHE A 264 -8.17 13.43 -26.55
C PHE A 264 -7.07 13.11 -27.59
N MET A 265 -6.79 14.05 -28.49
CA MET A 265 -5.77 13.89 -29.53
C MET A 265 -4.38 13.70 -28.94
N SER A 266 -4.06 14.38 -27.83
CA SER A 266 -2.81 14.17 -27.08
C SER A 266 -2.63 12.69 -26.72
N GLY A 267 -3.64 12.02 -26.16
CA GLY A 267 -3.55 10.60 -25.80
C GLY A 267 -3.40 9.68 -27.02
N SER A 268 -4.12 9.96 -28.11
CA SER A 268 -3.98 9.22 -29.36
C SER A 268 -2.59 9.39 -30.00
N LEU A 269 -2.05 10.61 -30.06
CA LEU A 269 -0.68 10.89 -30.51
C LEU A 269 0.35 10.13 -29.69
N ALA A 270 0.21 10.12 -28.37
CA ALA A 270 1.10 9.44 -27.46
C ALA A 270 1.11 7.92 -27.67
N ALA A 271 -0.04 7.32 -28.00
CA ALA A 271 -0.13 5.91 -28.38
C ALA A 271 0.61 5.62 -29.70
N VAL A 272 0.52 6.51 -30.69
CA VAL A 272 1.29 6.39 -31.95
C VAL A 272 2.80 6.46 -31.66
N VAL A 273 3.24 7.47 -30.91
CA VAL A 273 4.65 7.66 -30.53
C VAL A 273 5.17 6.44 -29.78
N PHE A 274 4.43 5.95 -28.77
CA PHE A 274 4.79 4.73 -28.03
C PHE A 274 4.92 3.51 -28.95
N VAL A 275 3.93 3.23 -29.81
CA VAL A 275 3.97 2.07 -30.71
C VAL A 275 5.14 2.14 -31.69
N LYS A 276 5.43 3.31 -32.25
CA LYS A 276 6.53 3.50 -33.19
C LYS A 276 7.89 3.38 -32.49
N LEU A 277 8.05 3.93 -31.28
CA LEU A 277 9.28 3.80 -30.47
C LEU A 277 9.51 2.36 -29.99
N ASP A 278 8.50 1.70 -29.42
CA ASP A 278 8.55 0.28 -29.02
C ASP A 278 8.92 -0.63 -30.21
N SER A 279 8.32 -0.38 -31.37
CA SER A 279 8.63 -1.12 -32.61
C SER A 279 10.04 -0.83 -33.13
N TRP A 280 10.54 0.40 -32.96
CA TRP A 280 11.90 0.77 -33.38
C TRP A 280 12.94 0.11 -32.46
N ILE A 281 12.80 0.25 -31.13
CA ILE A 281 13.68 -0.35 -30.13
C ILE A 281 13.83 -1.87 -30.36
N LYS A 282 12.72 -2.56 -30.62
CA LYS A 282 12.70 -4.00 -30.89
C LYS A 282 13.35 -4.38 -32.22
N LYS A 283 13.28 -3.52 -33.25
CA LYS A 283 13.90 -3.77 -34.56
C LYS A 283 15.40 -3.51 -34.57
N THR A 284 15.91 -2.65 -33.69
CA THR A 284 17.32 -2.25 -33.63
C THR A 284 18.09 -2.86 -32.46
N ASP A 285 17.46 -3.73 -31.66
CA ASP A 285 17.94 -4.21 -30.34
C ASP A 285 18.54 -3.07 -29.49
N PHE A 286 17.83 -1.94 -29.41
CA PHE A 286 18.37 -0.75 -28.76
C PHE A 286 18.47 -0.93 -27.23
N LYS A 287 19.68 -1.15 -26.74
CA LYS A 287 19.99 -1.26 -25.31
C LYS A 287 20.22 0.12 -24.69
N PHE A 288 19.35 0.51 -23.76
CA PHE A 288 19.45 1.79 -23.05
C PHE A 288 20.67 1.87 -22.13
N ARG A 289 21.68 2.66 -22.52
CA ARG A 289 22.81 3.04 -21.67
C ARG A 289 22.37 3.89 -20.46
N TRP A 290 23.22 3.97 -19.44
CA TRP A 290 22.94 4.76 -18.23
C TRP A 290 22.67 6.24 -18.53
N TRP A 291 23.46 6.89 -19.39
CA TRP A 291 23.22 8.28 -19.79
C TRP A 291 21.87 8.51 -20.48
N HIS A 292 21.42 7.57 -21.34
CA HIS A 292 20.07 7.64 -21.94
C HIS A 292 18.98 7.55 -20.85
N THR A 293 19.22 6.75 -19.81
CA THR A 293 18.35 6.67 -18.64
C THR A 293 18.31 8.01 -17.90
N LEU A 294 19.48 8.59 -17.61
CA LEU A 294 19.59 9.84 -16.86
C LEU A 294 18.90 11.00 -17.58
N MET A 295 19.12 11.14 -18.89
CA MET A 295 18.46 12.17 -19.70
C MET A 295 16.93 11.97 -19.75
N LEU A 296 16.46 10.74 -19.93
CA LEU A 296 15.02 10.42 -19.93
C LEU A 296 14.37 10.77 -18.58
N ARG A 297 15.04 10.45 -17.45
CA ARG A 297 14.56 10.78 -16.09
C ARG A 297 14.65 12.27 -15.74
N ALA A 298 15.66 12.97 -16.23
CA ALA A 298 15.75 14.42 -16.07
C ALA A 298 14.61 15.14 -16.79
N PHE A 299 14.30 14.72 -18.03
CA PHE A 299 13.16 15.22 -18.79
C PHE A 299 11.82 14.86 -18.12
N GLU A 300 11.64 13.61 -17.69
CA GLU A 300 10.46 13.18 -16.93
C GLU A 300 10.25 14.02 -15.66
N GLY A 301 11.31 14.24 -14.88
CA GLY A 301 11.27 15.06 -13.66
C GLY A 301 10.87 16.51 -13.95
N ALA A 302 11.36 17.11 -15.04
CA ALA A 302 10.95 18.44 -15.47
C ALA A 302 9.47 18.49 -15.87
N VAL A 303 8.99 17.50 -16.64
CA VAL A 303 7.57 17.39 -17.03
C VAL A 303 6.67 17.23 -15.80
N ILE A 304 7.08 16.43 -14.81
CA ILE A 304 6.36 16.25 -13.54
C ILE A 304 6.34 17.56 -12.74
N ALA A 305 7.46 18.30 -12.67
CA ALA A 305 7.52 19.59 -11.98
C ALA A 305 6.57 20.62 -12.61
N VAL A 306 6.53 20.72 -13.95
CA VAL A 306 5.57 21.59 -14.66
C VAL A 306 4.13 21.13 -14.43
N LEU A 307 3.84 19.82 -14.52
CA LEU A 307 2.50 19.28 -14.24
C LEU A 307 2.02 19.64 -12.84
N LEU A 308 2.88 19.45 -11.83
CA LEU A 308 2.54 19.80 -10.45
C LEU A 308 2.41 21.32 -10.26
N SER A 309 3.20 22.14 -10.96
CA SER A 309 3.02 23.61 -10.97
C SER A 309 1.63 24.02 -11.45
N VAL A 310 1.15 23.41 -12.55
CA VAL A 310 -0.21 23.66 -13.08
C VAL A 310 -1.29 23.20 -12.10
N CYS A 311 -1.12 22.01 -11.50
CA CYS A 311 -2.10 21.46 -10.55
C CYS A 311 -2.19 22.26 -9.24
N PHE A 312 -1.08 22.80 -8.75
CA PHE A 312 -0.94 23.41 -7.41
C PHE A 312 -0.65 24.92 -7.44
N LYS A 313 -0.86 25.59 -8.58
CA LYS A 313 -0.70 27.04 -8.78
C LYS A 313 0.72 27.54 -8.46
N GLY A 314 1.69 27.23 -9.31
CA GLY A 314 3.06 27.77 -9.22
C GLY A 314 4.05 26.91 -8.44
N LEU A 315 3.67 25.69 -8.04
CA LEU A 315 4.52 24.78 -7.28
C LEU A 315 5.90 24.59 -7.92
N PHE A 316 6.96 24.68 -7.11
CA PHE A 316 8.38 24.74 -7.48
C PHE A 316 8.83 26.02 -8.18
N PHE A 317 8.00 26.64 -9.03
CA PHE A 317 8.39 27.84 -9.78
C PHE A 317 8.37 29.10 -8.91
N ASP A 318 7.37 29.28 -8.04
CA ASP A 318 7.27 30.41 -7.08
C ASP A 318 8.55 30.63 -6.23
N TRP A 319 9.43 29.64 -6.13
CA TRP A 319 10.72 29.69 -5.42
C TRP A 319 11.91 30.20 -6.26
N VAL A 320 11.76 30.18 -7.58
CA VAL A 320 12.83 30.40 -8.57
C VAL A 320 12.51 31.60 -9.46
N GLU A 321 11.30 31.64 -10.03
CA GLU A 321 10.87 32.67 -10.99
C GLU A 321 9.33 32.73 -11.06
N THR A 322 8.75 33.84 -11.52
CA THR A 322 7.30 33.92 -11.76
C THR A 322 6.83 32.80 -12.67
N ASN A 323 5.79 32.06 -12.27
CA ASN A 323 5.32 30.86 -12.97
C ASN A 323 5.18 31.08 -14.50
N PRO A 324 5.97 30.38 -15.34
CA PRO A 324 6.01 30.61 -16.77
C PRO A 324 4.76 30.08 -17.51
N VAL A 325 3.90 29.32 -16.83
CA VAL A 325 2.66 28.80 -17.44
C VAL A 325 1.56 29.87 -17.38
N PRO A 326 0.93 30.25 -18.51
CA PRO A 326 -0.17 31.20 -18.53
C PRO A 326 -1.32 30.77 -17.61
N VAL A 327 -1.95 31.74 -16.95
CA VAL A 327 -3.16 31.50 -16.15
C VAL A 327 -4.30 31.13 -17.10
N ALA A 328 -4.67 29.84 -17.12
CA ALA A 328 -5.76 29.35 -17.93
C ALA A 328 -7.08 30.06 -17.56
N LYS A 329 -7.79 30.59 -18.56
CA LYS A 329 -9.11 31.23 -18.39
C LYS A 329 -10.21 30.23 -18.02
N GLY A 330 -9.98 28.93 -18.26
CA GLY A 330 -10.91 27.83 -18.00
C GLY A 330 -10.20 26.62 -17.39
N PHE A 331 -10.51 25.41 -17.88
CA PHE A 331 -9.86 24.19 -17.44
C PHE A 331 -8.38 24.14 -17.86
N PRO A 332 -7.44 23.80 -16.94
CA PRO A 332 -6.02 23.71 -17.27
C PRO A 332 -5.76 22.57 -18.26
N PHE A 333 -4.87 22.80 -19.23
CA PHE A 333 -4.46 21.77 -20.19
C PHE A 333 -3.23 21.03 -19.70
N VAL A 334 -3.46 19.87 -19.07
CA VAL A 334 -2.38 19.00 -18.55
C VAL A 334 -2.04 17.84 -19.50
N SER A 335 -2.76 17.72 -20.60
CA SER A 335 -2.78 16.51 -21.44
C SER A 335 -1.42 16.18 -22.07
N ALA A 336 -0.73 17.18 -22.63
CA ALA A 336 0.61 17.01 -23.19
C ALA A 336 1.64 16.54 -22.16
N LEU A 337 1.55 17.01 -20.91
CA LEU A 337 2.45 16.62 -19.83
C LEU A 337 2.18 15.19 -19.35
N LEU A 338 0.90 14.84 -19.14
CA LEU A 338 0.48 13.48 -18.78
C LEU A 338 0.91 12.45 -19.84
N THR A 339 0.77 12.78 -21.12
CA THR A 339 1.13 11.87 -22.20
C THR A 339 2.64 11.65 -22.34
N ALA A 340 3.46 12.68 -22.14
CA ALA A 340 4.91 12.51 -22.07
C ALA A 340 5.29 11.54 -20.95
N ILE A 341 4.72 11.69 -19.74
CA ILE A 341 4.92 10.76 -18.62
C ILE A 341 4.49 9.33 -18.98
N PHE A 342 3.31 9.14 -19.60
CA PHE A 342 2.82 7.81 -19.96
C PHE A 342 3.73 7.11 -20.98
N VAL A 343 4.23 7.82 -21.99
CA VAL A 343 5.17 7.27 -22.98
C VAL A 343 6.49 6.89 -22.30
N ILE A 344 7.04 7.76 -21.45
CA ILE A 344 8.30 7.51 -20.72
C ILE A 344 8.16 6.25 -19.85
N GLU A 345 7.12 6.18 -19.01
CA GLU A 345 6.93 5.05 -18.08
C GLU A 345 6.54 3.75 -18.76
N MET A 346 5.96 3.78 -19.96
CA MET A 346 5.73 2.56 -20.76
C MET A 346 6.97 2.08 -21.51
N LEU A 347 7.87 2.99 -21.92
CA LEU A 347 9.16 2.60 -22.52
C LEU A 347 10.15 2.12 -21.45
N ARG A 348 10.13 2.75 -20.27
CA ARG A 348 10.98 2.37 -19.14
C ARG A 348 10.25 2.69 -17.83
N PRO A 349 9.66 1.69 -17.16
CA PRO A 349 9.03 1.86 -15.84
C PRO A 349 10.00 2.42 -14.77
N SER A 350 9.49 3.19 -13.80
CA SER A 350 10.27 3.80 -12.71
C SER A 350 9.67 3.58 -11.33
N CYS A 351 10.19 4.30 -10.33
CA CYS A 351 9.53 4.41 -9.03
C CYS A 351 8.12 5.04 -9.13
N LEU A 352 7.85 5.87 -10.15
CA LEU A 352 6.54 6.46 -10.41
C LEU A 352 5.51 5.40 -10.83
N SER A 353 5.82 4.54 -11.81
CA SER A 353 4.94 3.42 -12.16
C SER A 353 4.71 2.49 -10.96
N THR A 354 5.78 2.12 -10.22
CA THR A 354 5.64 1.30 -9.00
C THR A 354 4.82 2.00 -7.91
N MET A 355 4.86 3.34 -7.83
CA MET A 355 4.03 4.12 -6.91
C MET A 355 2.54 4.02 -7.27
N PHE A 356 2.20 4.15 -8.56
CA PHE A 356 0.84 4.00 -9.05
C PHE A 356 0.34 2.55 -9.04
N GLU A 357 1.22 1.55 -9.05
CA GLU A 357 0.87 0.12 -8.89
C GLU A 357 0.40 -0.27 -7.47
N TRP A 358 0.27 0.70 -6.56
CA TRP A 358 -0.35 0.48 -5.25
C TRP A 358 -1.74 -0.18 -5.37
N SER A 359 -1.99 -1.19 -4.53
CA SER A 359 -3.22 -1.99 -4.56
C SER A 359 -4.48 -1.12 -4.42
N VAL A 360 -4.44 -0.10 -3.55
CA VAL A 360 -5.54 0.84 -3.34
C VAL A 360 -5.84 1.63 -4.61
N LEU A 361 -4.85 2.30 -5.20
CA LEU A 361 -5.04 3.09 -6.43
C LEU A 361 -5.52 2.22 -7.60
N ARG A 362 -4.95 1.01 -7.78
CA ARG A 362 -5.42 0.08 -8.81
C ARG A 362 -6.86 -0.39 -8.58
N TYR A 363 -7.28 -0.55 -7.33
CA TYR A 363 -8.67 -0.91 -7.00
C TYR A 363 -9.64 0.25 -7.30
N TRP A 364 -9.34 1.47 -6.84
CA TRP A 364 -10.09 2.67 -7.21
C TRP A 364 -10.11 2.91 -8.72
N GLY A 365 -9.02 2.56 -9.41
CA GLY A 365 -8.94 2.52 -10.87
C GLY A 365 -9.91 1.52 -11.46
N LYS A 366 -9.91 0.26 -10.99
CA LYS A 366 -10.82 -0.79 -11.45
C LYS A 366 -12.28 -0.34 -11.43
N ILE A 367 -12.73 0.26 -10.31
CA ILE A 367 -14.11 0.73 -10.11
C ILE A 367 -14.33 2.21 -10.49
N SER A 368 -13.37 2.85 -11.17
CA SER A 368 -13.34 4.31 -11.36
C SER A 368 -14.57 4.90 -12.04
N PHE A 369 -15.21 4.13 -12.92
CA PHE A 369 -16.41 4.57 -13.64
C PHE A 369 -17.61 4.62 -12.69
N SER A 370 -17.81 3.58 -11.88
CA SER A 370 -18.81 3.58 -10.81
C SER A 370 -18.58 4.71 -9.79
N VAL A 371 -17.32 5.00 -9.42
CA VAL A 371 -16.99 6.15 -8.55
C VAL A 371 -17.34 7.47 -9.24
N TYR A 372 -16.92 7.66 -10.50
CA TYR A 372 -17.16 8.90 -11.24
C TYR A 372 -18.65 9.21 -11.40
N LEU A 373 -19.48 8.20 -11.67
CA LEU A 373 -20.92 8.38 -11.84
C LEU A 373 -21.66 8.53 -10.51
N LEU A 374 -21.41 7.65 -9.52
CA LEU A 374 -22.29 7.51 -8.35
C LEU A 374 -21.89 8.36 -7.13
N HIS A 375 -20.76 9.08 -7.16
CA HIS A 375 -20.27 9.76 -5.96
C HIS A 375 -21.20 10.87 -5.43
N SER A 376 -21.97 11.55 -6.28
CA SER A 376 -22.85 12.64 -5.84
C SER A 376 -23.93 12.18 -4.86
N PHE A 377 -24.48 10.97 -5.05
CA PHE A 377 -25.43 10.34 -4.12
C PHE A 377 -24.91 10.24 -2.69
N VAL A 378 -23.59 10.14 -2.51
CA VAL A 378 -22.94 10.08 -1.20
C VAL A 378 -22.45 11.46 -0.75
N ILE A 379 -21.84 12.23 -1.66
CA ILE A 379 -21.27 13.53 -1.31
C ILE A 379 -22.34 14.53 -0.86
N TRP A 380 -23.47 14.59 -1.57
CA TRP A 380 -24.56 15.53 -1.32
C TRP A 380 -25.74 14.93 -0.56
N ASN A 381 -25.58 13.72 0.00
CA ASN A 381 -26.55 13.17 0.92
C ASN A 381 -26.68 14.09 2.16
N PRO A 382 -27.90 14.45 2.61
CA PRO A 382 -28.08 15.35 3.75
C PRO A 382 -27.47 14.81 5.05
N THR A 383 -27.70 13.54 5.38
CA THR A 383 -27.25 12.88 6.62
C THR A 383 -25.73 12.78 6.74
N ILE A 384 -25.03 12.69 5.60
CA ILE A 384 -23.56 12.68 5.54
C ILE A 384 -23.03 14.12 5.56
N SER A 385 -23.67 15.03 4.83
CA SER A 385 -23.22 16.42 4.71
C SER A 385 -23.44 17.23 5.99
N SER A 386 -24.45 16.90 6.79
CA SER A 386 -24.74 17.51 8.08
C SER A 386 -23.80 17.08 9.22
N GLN A 387 -22.98 16.05 9.02
CA GLN A 387 -22.03 15.57 10.04
C GLN A 387 -21.09 16.71 10.47
N PRO A 388 -21.08 17.12 11.75
CA PRO A 388 -20.32 18.30 12.17
C PRO A 388 -18.80 18.04 12.19
N LYS A 389 -18.38 16.84 12.60
CA LYS A 389 -16.96 16.45 12.65
C LYS A 389 -16.41 16.20 11.24
N TYR A 390 -15.39 16.98 10.86
CA TYR A 390 -14.69 16.89 9.58
C TYR A 390 -14.27 15.45 9.21
N PHE A 391 -13.61 14.75 10.13
CA PHE A 391 -13.12 13.39 9.84
C PHE A 391 -14.28 12.39 9.66
N ASN A 392 -15.34 12.45 10.46
CA ASN A 392 -16.51 11.58 10.28
C ASN A 392 -17.10 11.76 8.88
N ARG A 393 -17.29 13.01 8.45
CA ARG A 393 -17.81 13.36 7.12
C ARG A 393 -16.89 12.89 5.98
N LEU A 394 -15.57 13.11 6.12
CA LEU A 394 -14.57 12.68 5.15
C LEU A 394 -14.52 11.15 5.00
N PHE A 395 -14.34 10.43 6.10
CA PHE A 395 -14.25 8.97 6.08
C PHE A 395 -15.57 8.31 5.67
N ALA A 396 -16.72 8.84 6.11
CA ALA A 396 -18.03 8.35 5.65
C ALA A 396 -18.18 8.46 4.13
N ARG A 397 -17.87 9.62 3.54
CA ARG A 397 -17.94 9.81 2.09
C ARG A 397 -17.04 8.82 1.35
N PHE A 398 -15.76 8.74 1.70
CA PHE A 398 -14.84 7.81 1.02
C PHE A 398 -15.23 6.34 1.21
N PHE A 399 -15.68 5.92 2.40
CA PHE A 399 -16.12 4.56 2.67
C PHE A 399 -17.41 4.21 1.92
N LEU A 400 -18.43 5.07 1.97
CA LEU A 400 -19.72 4.83 1.33
C LEU A 400 -19.63 4.94 -0.21
N ILE A 401 -18.78 5.81 -0.76
CA ILE A 401 -18.46 5.82 -2.20
C ILE A 401 -17.75 4.52 -2.59
N LEU A 402 -16.75 4.08 -1.83
CA LEU A 402 -16.04 2.82 -2.09
C LEU A 402 -16.99 1.62 -2.05
N LEU A 403 -17.91 1.58 -1.08
CA LEU A 403 -18.93 0.55 -0.94
C LEU A 403 -19.92 0.58 -2.11
N LEU A 404 -20.55 1.72 -2.38
CA LEU A 404 -21.52 1.91 -3.47
C LEU A 404 -20.91 1.56 -4.82
N ALA A 405 -19.72 2.08 -5.12
CA ALA A 405 -19.02 1.83 -6.38
C ALA A 405 -18.50 0.39 -6.50
N THR A 406 -18.11 -0.26 -5.40
CA THR A 406 -17.76 -1.69 -5.39
C THR A 406 -18.99 -2.55 -5.69
N THR A 407 -20.11 -2.28 -5.03
CA THR A 407 -21.36 -3.02 -5.20
C THR A 407 -21.91 -2.86 -6.62
N SER A 408 -22.00 -1.63 -7.14
CA SER A 408 -22.42 -1.39 -8.53
C SER A 408 -21.46 -2.02 -9.55
N TYR A 409 -20.15 -1.99 -9.29
CA TYR A 409 -19.17 -2.65 -10.16
C TYR A 409 -19.43 -4.15 -10.27
N TYR A 410 -19.61 -4.87 -9.15
CA TYR A 410 -19.81 -6.32 -9.18
C TYR A 410 -21.20 -6.75 -9.63
N LEU A 411 -22.24 -5.93 -9.40
CA LEU A 411 -23.60 -6.23 -9.84
C LEU A 411 -23.88 -5.87 -11.30
N ILE A 412 -23.23 -4.84 -11.85
CA ILE A 412 -23.62 -4.25 -13.16
C ILE A 412 -22.42 -4.20 -14.13
N GLU A 413 -21.34 -3.50 -13.75
CA GLU A 413 -20.22 -3.25 -14.68
C GLU A 413 -19.49 -4.56 -15.06
N TYR A 414 -19.19 -5.41 -14.07
CA TYR A 414 -18.48 -6.66 -14.28
C TYR A 414 -19.29 -7.70 -15.06
N PRO A 415 -20.58 -7.99 -14.75
CA PRO A 415 -21.42 -8.83 -15.60
C PRO A 415 -21.56 -8.31 -17.03
N SER A 416 -21.68 -7.00 -17.22
CA SER A 416 -21.73 -6.38 -18.55
C SER A 416 -20.42 -6.58 -19.33
N GLN A 417 -19.27 -6.41 -18.68
CA GLN A 417 -17.96 -6.71 -19.28
C GLN A 417 -17.79 -8.21 -19.61
N MET A 418 -18.35 -9.11 -18.80
CA MET A 418 -18.39 -10.56 -19.12
C MET A 418 -19.27 -10.86 -20.33
N LEU A 419 -20.42 -10.18 -20.47
CA LEU A 419 -21.27 -10.29 -21.66
C LEU A 419 -20.54 -9.80 -22.92
N ALA A 420 -19.82 -8.68 -22.85
CA ALA A 420 -18.98 -8.20 -23.95
C ALA A 420 -17.92 -9.24 -24.36
N GLN A 421 -17.28 -9.93 -23.40
CA GLN A 421 -16.33 -11.00 -23.71
C GLN A 421 -16.99 -12.22 -24.37
N ARG A 422 -18.23 -12.56 -24.01
CA ARG A 422 -19.00 -13.61 -24.70
C ARG A 422 -19.29 -13.22 -26.16
N ILE A 423 -19.69 -11.96 -26.39
CA ILE A 423 -19.89 -11.42 -27.75
C ILE A 423 -18.57 -11.46 -28.54
N SER A 424 -17.44 -11.06 -27.97
CA SER A 424 -16.12 -11.17 -28.63
C SER A 424 -15.79 -12.59 -29.08
N ARG A 425 -16.07 -13.60 -28.25
CA ARG A 425 -15.84 -15.02 -28.60
C ARG A 425 -16.79 -15.49 -29.70
N PHE A 426 -18.05 -15.07 -29.64
CA PHE A 426 -19.04 -15.36 -30.68
C PHE A 426 -18.63 -14.77 -32.04
N LEU A 427 -18.21 -13.50 -32.08
CA LEU A 427 -17.73 -12.85 -33.30
C LEU A 427 -16.48 -13.54 -33.87
N ALA A 428 -15.54 -13.96 -33.02
CA ALA A 428 -14.37 -14.71 -33.44
C ALA A 428 -14.72 -16.10 -34.02
N ALA A 429 -15.70 -16.80 -33.43
CA ALA A 429 -16.19 -18.07 -33.97
C ALA A 429 -16.98 -17.88 -35.29
N GLN A 430 -17.72 -16.79 -35.44
CA GLN A 430 -18.41 -16.44 -36.69
C GLN A 430 -17.44 -15.97 -37.79
N GLU A 431 -16.26 -15.49 -37.41
CA GLU A 431 -15.15 -15.22 -38.32
C GLU A 431 -14.51 -16.52 -38.81
N SER A 432 -14.16 -17.47 -37.91
CA SER A 432 -13.62 -18.78 -38.33
C SER A 432 -14.61 -19.58 -39.18
N ASN A 433 -15.89 -19.59 -38.82
CA ASN A 433 -16.95 -20.26 -39.59
C ASN A 433 -17.31 -19.47 -40.87
N GLY A 434 -16.82 -18.24 -41.02
CA GLY A 434 -16.88 -17.49 -42.27
C GLY A 434 -15.83 -17.92 -43.30
N ALA A 435 -14.76 -18.58 -42.85
CA ALA A 435 -13.68 -19.11 -43.69
C ALA A 435 -13.86 -20.61 -44.02
N SER A 436 -14.74 -21.32 -43.31
CA SER A 436 -15.10 -22.71 -43.61
C SER A 436 -16.61 -22.88 -43.53
N GLY A 437 -17.25 -23.07 -44.69
CA GLY A 437 -18.70 -23.14 -44.81
C GLY A 437 -19.29 -24.43 -44.24
N SER A 438 -19.65 -24.43 -42.96
CA SER A 438 -20.55 -25.43 -42.39
C SER A 438 -21.35 -24.86 -41.21
N LEU A 439 -22.65 -25.17 -41.19
CA LEU A 439 -23.63 -24.64 -40.24
C LEU A 439 -23.92 -25.68 -39.17
N VAL A 440 -23.34 -25.53 -37.98
CA VAL A 440 -23.62 -26.40 -36.82
C VAL A 440 -24.62 -25.72 -35.89
N LYS A 441 -25.71 -26.44 -35.58
CA LYS A 441 -26.80 -26.00 -34.68
C LYS A 441 -26.29 -25.65 -33.29
N PHE A 442 -26.84 -24.59 -32.73
CA PHE A 442 -26.80 -24.32 -31.29
C PHE A 442 -27.56 -25.41 -30.51
N THR A 443 -26.98 -25.90 -29.42
CA THR A 443 -27.72 -26.43 -28.27
C THR A 443 -27.51 -25.51 -27.08
N CYS A 444 -28.60 -24.97 -26.56
CA CYS A 444 -28.60 -24.14 -25.36
C CYS A 444 -28.99 -25.00 -24.15
N ILE A 445 -28.44 -24.68 -22.98
CA ILE A 445 -28.94 -25.02 -21.64
C ILE A 445 -29.12 -26.52 -21.35
N ASN A 446 -28.34 -27.03 -20.39
CA ASN A 446 -28.86 -28.07 -19.50
C ASN A 446 -28.36 -27.87 -18.06
N MET A 447 -29.15 -27.13 -17.26
CA MET A 447 -29.13 -27.25 -15.81
C MET A 447 -30.28 -28.18 -15.40
N ARG A 448 -30.00 -29.46 -15.11
CA ARG A 448 -30.69 -30.20 -14.04
C ARG A 448 -30.07 -31.56 -13.71
N ASN A 449 -30.12 -31.86 -12.40
CA ASN A 449 -30.27 -33.18 -11.79
C ASN A 449 -29.36 -34.33 -12.25
N LYS A 450 -28.30 -34.58 -11.47
CA LYS A 450 -27.89 -35.96 -11.20
C LYS A 450 -28.99 -36.66 -10.41
N ARG A 451 -29.78 -37.52 -11.06
CA ARG A 451 -30.41 -38.68 -10.40
C ARG A 451 -29.67 -39.94 -10.85
N THR A 452 -29.48 -40.84 -9.91
CA THR A 452 -28.84 -42.14 -10.10
C THR A 452 -29.63 -43.00 -11.08
N ALA A 453 -28.93 -43.55 -12.07
CA ALA A 453 -29.29 -44.79 -12.75
C ALA A 453 -28.10 -45.73 -12.58
N MET A 454 -28.40 -46.99 -12.26
CA MET A 454 -27.43 -48.01 -11.86
C MET A 454 -27.39 -49.06 -12.96
N GLU A 455 -26.30 -49.09 -13.73
CA GLU A 455 -25.99 -50.21 -14.62
C GLU A 455 -24.73 -50.89 -14.09
N ILE A 456 -24.87 -52.19 -13.83
CA ILE A 456 -23.77 -53.10 -13.50
C ILE A 456 -23.37 -53.79 -14.80
N ASN A 457 -22.08 -53.80 -15.12
CA ASN A 457 -21.49 -54.94 -15.82
C ASN A 457 -20.05 -55.14 -15.32
N PRO A 458 -19.57 -56.38 -15.19
CA PRO A 458 -18.27 -56.65 -14.59
C PRO A 458 -17.17 -56.64 -15.66
N ASP A 459 -16.04 -56.00 -15.36
CA ASP A 459 -14.74 -56.67 -15.28
C ASP A 459 -13.68 -55.71 -14.72
N GLY A 460 -12.79 -56.24 -13.89
CA GLY A 460 -11.91 -55.45 -13.04
C GLY A 460 -10.61 -55.02 -13.71
N ALA A 461 -10.53 -53.75 -14.13
CA ALA A 461 -9.26 -53.04 -14.32
C ALA A 461 -9.44 -51.55 -13.98
N ILE A 462 -8.73 -51.06 -12.96
CA ILE A 462 -8.74 -49.63 -12.60
C ILE A 462 -7.48 -48.98 -13.18
N GLU A 463 -7.63 -48.38 -14.35
CA GLU A 463 -6.65 -47.44 -14.90
C GLU A 463 -7.07 -46.02 -14.50
N LEU A 464 -6.18 -45.30 -13.82
CA LEU A 464 -6.51 -44.08 -13.09
C LEU A 464 -6.09 -42.85 -13.91
N ASP A 465 -6.93 -42.49 -14.89
CA ASP A 465 -6.64 -41.42 -15.85
C ASP A 465 -6.76 -40.03 -15.18
N VAL A 466 -5.62 -39.37 -14.98
CA VAL A 466 -5.53 -38.06 -14.31
C VAL A 466 -5.64 -36.96 -15.35
N ILE A 467 -6.84 -36.42 -15.51
CA ILE A 467 -7.10 -35.28 -16.41
C ILE A 467 -6.46 -34.00 -15.83
N GLU A 468 -5.22 -33.72 -16.20
CA GLU A 468 -4.61 -32.39 -16.04
C GLU A 468 -5.22 -31.39 -17.02
N LEU A 469 -5.76 -30.29 -16.49
CA LEU A 469 -6.24 -29.15 -17.28
C LEU A 469 -5.06 -28.25 -17.70
N SER A 470 -4.27 -28.70 -18.68
CA SER A 470 -3.25 -27.89 -19.35
C SER A 470 -3.86 -27.05 -20.47
N ASN A 471 -3.60 -25.73 -20.46
CA ASN A 471 -3.88 -24.85 -21.59
C ASN A 471 -2.61 -24.72 -22.43
N GLU A 472 -2.45 -25.57 -23.45
CA GLU A 472 -1.47 -25.36 -24.51
C GLU A 472 -2.08 -24.59 -25.69
N GLU A 473 -1.58 -23.38 -25.95
CA GLU A 473 -1.59 -22.81 -27.29
C GLU A 473 -0.17 -22.94 -27.85
N THR A 474 -0.03 -23.74 -28.90
CA THR A 474 1.25 -24.09 -29.52
C THR A 474 1.87 -22.88 -30.24
N SER A 475 3.17 -22.65 -30.06
CA SER A 475 3.97 -21.77 -30.92
C SER A 475 5.42 -22.26 -30.94
N THR A 476 5.92 -22.52 -32.14
CA THR A 476 7.16 -23.26 -32.41
C THR A 476 8.44 -22.47 -32.10
N SER A 477 9.52 -23.23 -31.88
CA SER A 477 10.81 -22.78 -31.36
C SER A 477 11.73 -22.09 -32.39
N SER A 478 12.63 -21.27 -31.87
CA SER A 478 14.04 -21.18 -32.33
C SER A 478 14.93 -20.94 -31.10
N LEU A 479 16.12 -21.54 -31.10
CA LEU A 479 17.01 -21.73 -29.93
C LEU A 479 18.16 -20.70 -29.89
N GLU A 480 18.98 -20.82 -28.83
CA GLU A 480 20.32 -20.22 -28.64
C GLU A 480 20.40 -18.71 -28.34
N SER A 481 21.39 -18.19 -27.58
CA SER A 481 22.01 -18.63 -26.31
C SER A 481 22.88 -17.47 -25.76
N GLU A 482 23.35 -17.61 -24.51
CA GLU A 482 24.51 -16.94 -23.89
C GLU A 482 24.43 -15.49 -23.34
N ASP A 483 24.99 -15.40 -22.12
CA ASP A 483 25.82 -14.35 -21.52
C ASP A 483 25.29 -12.94 -21.15
N GLN A 484 24.94 -12.83 -19.85
CA GLN A 484 25.14 -11.60 -19.07
C GLN A 484 26.40 -11.71 -18.21
N THR A 485 27.52 -11.20 -18.72
CA THR A 485 28.75 -11.00 -17.94
C THR A 485 28.64 -9.78 -17.02
N PHE A 486 28.76 -9.98 -15.71
CA PHE A 486 28.92 -8.91 -14.72
C PHE A 486 30.41 -8.84 -14.32
N VAL A 487 31.13 -7.81 -14.77
CA VAL A 487 32.54 -7.57 -14.42
C VAL A 487 32.66 -6.36 -13.51
N GLY A 488 33.42 -6.50 -12.42
CA GLY A 488 33.62 -5.38 -11.48
C GLY A 488 34.30 -5.73 -10.16
N GLN A 489 35.31 -6.60 -10.14
CA GLN A 489 36.17 -6.74 -8.96
C GLN A 489 37.64 -6.89 -9.34
N ALA A 490 38.49 -6.03 -8.78
CA ALA A 490 39.90 -5.94 -9.11
C ALA A 490 40.70 -7.13 -8.57
N GLN A 491 41.72 -7.55 -9.33
CA GLN A 491 42.60 -8.66 -9.00
C GLN A 491 43.68 -8.26 -7.99
N ALA A 492 44.00 -9.18 -7.08
CA ALA A 492 45.33 -9.34 -6.51
C ALA A 492 45.57 -10.86 -6.35
N SER A 493 46.65 -11.37 -6.94
CA SER A 493 46.90 -12.82 -7.04
C SER A 493 47.92 -13.29 -6.01
N THR A 494 47.70 -14.46 -5.41
CA THR A 494 48.80 -15.37 -5.08
C THR A 494 48.32 -16.83 -5.13
N LYS A 495 49.12 -17.68 -5.78
CA LYS A 495 48.92 -19.13 -5.89
C LYS A 495 49.17 -19.82 -4.55
N SER A 496 48.48 -20.94 -4.25
CA SER A 496 49.13 -22.20 -3.83
C SER A 496 48.14 -23.36 -3.62
N SER A 497 48.52 -24.52 -4.18
CA SER A 497 48.25 -25.91 -3.75
C SER A 497 46.85 -26.43 -3.40
N VAL A 498 46.54 -27.57 -4.03
CA VAL A 498 45.40 -28.45 -3.78
C VAL A 498 45.67 -29.35 -2.57
N GLU A 499 44.73 -29.41 -1.63
CA GLU A 499 44.64 -30.50 -0.65
C GLU A 499 43.19 -30.99 -0.54
N LYS A 500 42.97 -32.30 -0.69
CA LYS A 500 41.63 -32.93 -0.64
C LYS A 500 41.17 -33.10 0.80
N LEU A 501 39.99 -32.55 1.14
CA LEU A 501 39.21 -32.91 2.33
C LEU A 501 37.79 -33.38 1.92
N PRO A 502 37.04 -34.10 2.79
CA PRO A 502 35.94 -34.97 2.37
C PRO A 502 34.65 -34.26 1.99
N ASP A 503 33.77 -34.99 1.29
CA ASP A 503 32.43 -34.55 0.86
C ASP A 503 31.60 -33.92 1.98
N VAL A 504 31.54 -32.59 1.94
CA VAL A 504 30.51 -31.83 2.67
C VAL A 504 29.26 -31.83 1.81
N LYS A 505 28.28 -32.67 2.20
CA LYS A 505 26.92 -32.65 1.65
C LYS A 505 26.45 -31.18 1.51
N PRO A 506 26.03 -30.71 0.31
CA PRO A 506 25.67 -29.31 0.13
C PRO A 506 24.51 -28.97 1.06
N THR A 507 24.77 -28.06 2.00
CA THR A 507 23.70 -27.50 2.85
C THR A 507 22.66 -26.88 1.91
N PRO A 508 21.36 -27.22 2.05
CA PRO A 508 20.35 -26.62 1.18
C PRO A 508 20.43 -25.09 1.27
N PRO A 509 20.27 -24.36 0.14
CA PRO A 509 20.43 -22.92 0.12
C PRO A 509 19.53 -22.30 1.19
N PRO A 510 20.03 -21.33 1.98
CA PRO A 510 19.26 -20.76 3.07
C PRO A 510 17.98 -20.17 2.51
N THR A 511 16.84 -20.74 2.95
CA THR A 511 15.51 -20.33 2.52
C THR A 511 15.41 -18.81 2.64
N PRO A 512 15.02 -18.07 1.58
CA PRO A 512 14.94 -16.62 1.64
C PRO A 512 14.11 -16.23 2.87
N GLN A 513 14.72 -15.51 3.81
CA GLN A 513 14.00 -15.09 5.00
C GLN A 513 12.88 -14.16 4.54
N THR A 514 11.63 -14.62 4.64
CA THR A 514 10.44 -13.85 4.27
C THR A 514 10.40 -12.58 5.10
N LYS A 515 11.00 -11.50 4.57
CA LYS A 515 11.01 -10.21 5.22
C LYS A 515 9.58 -9.72 5.21
N VAL A 516 8.98 -9.55 6.39
CA VAL A 516 7.61 -9.07 6.52
C VAL A 516 7.57 -7.60 6.10
N LEU A 517 7.33 -7.36 4.80
CA LEU A 517 7.58 -6.09 4.14
C LEU A 517 6.68 -4.96 4.67
N PHE A 518 5.46 -5.30 5.06
CA PHE A 518 4.48 -4.34 5.57
C PHE A 518 4.92 -3.65 6.88
N LEU A 519 5.78 -4.29 7.70
CA LEU A 519 6.29 -3.71 8.95
C LEU A 519 7.21 -2.50 8.72
N ASP A 520 7.94 -2.49 7.61
CA ASP A 520 8.67 -1.28 7.19
C ASP A 520 7.65 -0.20 6.77
N GLY A 521 6.58 -0.58 6.07
CA GLY A 521 5.51 0.35 5.68
C GLY A 521 4.84 1.07 6.84
N ILE A 522 4.43 0.33 7.88
CA ILE A 522 3.85 0.90 9.11
C ILE A 522 4.85 1.86 9.78
N ARG A 523 6.13 1.48 9.84
CA ARG A 523 7.19 2.35 10.39
C ARG A 523 7.38 3.64 9.58
N GLY A 524 7.24 3.57 8.25
CA GLY A 524 7.28 4.72 7.35
C GLY A 524 6.10 5.67 7.55
N LEU A 525 4.89 5.13 7.75
CA LEU A 525 3.71 5.93 8.10
C LEU A 525 3.92 6.64 9.45
N ALA A 526 4.38 5.93 10.48
CA ALA A 526 4.65 6.51 11.79
C ALA A 526 5.66 7.66 11.71
N ALA A 527 6.75 7.50 10.95
CA ALA A 527 7.72 8.58 10.73
C ALA A 527 7.06 9.84 10.15
N MET A 528 6.17 9.70 9.16
CA MET A 528 5.47 10.83 8.56
C MET A 528 4.39 11.44 9.46
N MET A 529 3.71 10.64 10.29
CA MET A 529 2.78 11.16 11.31
C MET A 529 3.48 12.10 12.31
N VAL A 530 4.75 11.82 12.68
CA VAL A 530 5.57 12.72 13.49
C VAL A 530 5.86 14.04 12.75
N VAL A 531 6.22 13.98 11.46
CA VAL A 531 6.46 15.18 10.63
C VAL A 531 5.21 16.05 10.54
N VAL A 532 4.04 15.44 10.32
CA VAL A 532 2.74 16.13 10.24
C VAL A 532 2.35 16.79 11.56
N GLN A 533 2.58 16.12 12.71
CA GLN A 533 2.33 16.73 14.02
C GLN A 533 3.15 18.02 14.22
N HIS A 534 4.45 17.95 13.92
CA HIS A 534 5.37 19.07 14.14
C HIS A 534 5.24 20.18 13.09
N SER A 535 4.64 19.91 11.92
CA SER A 535 4.36 20.95 10.92
C SER A 535 3.28 21.93 11.36
N LYS A 536 2.40 21.51 12.30
CA LYS A 536 1.22 22.22 12.82
C LYS A 536 0.19 22.62 11.76
N GLU A 537 0.23 22.00 10.58
CA GLU A 537 -0.66 22.35 9.46
C GLU A 537 -1.94 21.51 9.40
N PHE A 538 -1.89 20.26 9.88
CA PHE A 538 -3.00 19.33 9.76
C PHE A 538 -3.62 19.06 11.13
N TYR A 539 -4.74 19.75 11.41
CA TYR A 539 -5.55 19.67 12.64
C TYR A 539 -4.72 19.47 13.93
N PRO A 540 -4.08 20.53 14.46
CA PRO A 540 -3.11 20.43 15.57
C PRO A 540 -3.63 19.81 16.88
N LYS A 541 -4.96 19.66 17.03
CA LYS A 541 -5.60 18.99 18.17
C LYS A 541 -5.60 17.45 18.05
N LEU A 542 -5.18 16.86 16.92
CA LEU A 542 -4.92 15.42 16.86
C LEU A 542 -3.56 15.11 17.49
N HIS A 543 -3.47 13.95 18.12
CA HIS A 543 -2.27 13.44 18.78
C HIS A 543 -1.53 12.40 17.90
N LEU A 544 -1.37 12.70 16.61
CA LEU A 544 -0.75 11.81 15.62
C LEU A 544 0.73 11.54 15.93
N GLY A 545 1.46 12.54 16.44
CA GLY A 545 2.87 12.40 16.79
C GLY A 545 3.11 11.41 17.93
N SER A 546 2.27 11.41 18.96
CA SER A 546 2.35 10.46 20.07
C SER A 546 1.85 9.06 19.69
N ALA A 547 0.77 8.98 18.91
CA ALA A 547 0.34 7.72 18.30
C ALA A 547 1.46 7.06 17.46
N ALA A 548 2.23 7.85 16.71
CA ALA A 548 3.38 7.35 15.98
C ALA A 548 4.50 6.81 16.90
N VAL A 549 4.76 7.46 18.03
CA VAL A 549 5.73 6.97 19.03
C VAL A 549 5.29 5.64 19.63
N ASP A 550 4.00 5.45 19.94
CA ASP A 550 3.47 4.15 20.36
C ASP A 550 3.71 3.07 19.29
N ILE A 551 3.44 3.37 18.01
CA ILE A 551 3.74 2.47 16.88
C ILE A 551 5.24 2.12 16.83
N PHE A 552 6.15 3.08 17.02
CA PHE A 552 7.58 2.83 17.06
C PHE A 552 7.97 1.91 18.23
N PHE A 553 7.48 2.17 19.44
CA PHE A 553 7.78 1.37 20.63
C PHE A 553 7.28 -0.07 20.50
N ILE A 554 6.06 -0.27 20.01
CA ILE A 554 5.46 -1.59 19.79
C ILE A 554 6.20 -2.36 18.68
N LEU A 555 6.48 -1.72 17.53
CA LEU A 555 7.22 -2.36 16.45
C LEU A 555 8.62 -2.76 16.89
N SER A 556 9.29 -1.91 17.68
CA SER A 556 10.62 -2.18 18.22
C SER A 556 10.56 -3.37 19.18
N SER A 557 9.75 -3.32 20.23
CA SER A 557 9.67 -4.42 21.21
C SER A 557 9.18 -5.73 20.58
N PHE A 558 8.18 -5.70 19.68
CA PHE A 558 7.69 -6.87 18.96
C PHE A 558 8.79 -7.54 18.13
N LEU A 559 9.42 -6.80 17.21
CA LEU A 559 10.44 -7.37 16.31
C LEU A 559 11.64 -7.90 17.09
N LEU A 560 12.08 -7.16 18.10
CA LEU A 560 13.26 -7.49 18.88
C LEU A 560 13.02 -8.68 19.80
N THR A 561 11.86 -8.77 20.44
CA THR A 561 11.45 -9.93 21.25
C THR A 561 11.23 -11.17 20.39
N TRP A 562 10.59 -11.06 19.23
CA TRP A 562 10.41 -12.18 18.29
C TRP A 562 11.75 -12.74 17.80
N LEU A 563 12.62 -11.88 17.27
CA LEU A 563 13.92 -12.28 16.73
C LEU A 563 14.84 -12.86 17.82
N PHE A 564 14.84 -12.25 19.02
CA PHE A 564 15.62 -12.78 20.13
C PHE A 564 15.06 -14.11 20.63
N MET A 565 13.74 -14.25 20.81
CA MET A 565 13.11 -15.51 21.22
C MET A 565 13.40 -16.65 20.22
N LYS A 566 13.35 -16.40 18.91
CA LYS A 566 13.72 -17.38 17.89
C LYS A 566 15.19 -17.81 18.00
N LYS A 567 16.12 -16.87 18.27
CA LYS A 567 17.54 -17.17 18.51
C LYS A 567 17.73 -17.95 19.82
N SER A 568 17.10 -17.52 20.91
CA SER A 568 17.17 -18.16 22.24
C SER A 568 16.62 -19.59 22.24
N MET A 569 15.50 -19.86 21.57
CA MET A 569 14.98 -21.24 21.42
C MET A 569 16.00 -22.16 20.74
N LYS A 570 16.67 -21.68 19.67
CA LYS A 570 17.74 -22.43 19.01
C LYS A 570 18.94 -22.68 19.93
N LEU A 571 19.38 -21.66 20.68
CA LEU A 571 20.51 -21.80 21.62
C LEU A 571 20.20 -22.78 22.76
N LEU A 572 18.99 -22.73 23.33
CA LEU A 572 18.56 -23.67 24.36
C LEU A 572 18.47 -25.11 23.83
N ALA A 573 17.93 -25.31 22.62
CA ALA A 573 17.88 -26.62 21.98
C ALA A 573 19.27 -27.20 21.65
N GLN A 574 20.28 -26.33 21.49
CA GLN A 574 21.68 -26.71 21.22
C GLN A 574 22.54 -26.85 22.49
N GLY A 575 21.98 -26.69 23.69
CA GLY A 575 22.74 -26.74 24.95
C GLY A 575 23.84 -25.66 25.03
N ALA A 576 23.58 -24.47 24.49
CA ALA A 576 24.60 -23.43 24.29
C ALA A 576 25.29 -22.99 25.59
N SER A 577 26.62 -22.93 25.55
CA SER A 577 27.46 -22.48 26.67
C SER A 577 27.19 -21.03 27.10
N ILE A 578 27.52 -20.69 28.34
CA ILE A 578 27.47 -19.30 28.86
C ILE A 578 28.23 -18.34 27.93
N ARG A 579 29.35 -18.78 27.34
CA ARG A 579 30.14 -17.98 26.39
C ARG A 579 29.38 -17.65 25.11
N THR A 580 28.63 -18.61 24.55
CA THR A 580 27.75 -18.40 23.38
C THR A 580 26.62 -17.42 23.69
N TRP A 581 26.10 -17.42 24.92
CA TRP A 581 25.14 -16.42 25.39
C TRP A 581 25.77 -15.02 25.47
N VAL A 582 26.98 -14.88 26.01
CA VAL A 582 27.72 -13.60 26.04
C VAL A 582 27.96 -13.06 24.63
N PHE A 583 28.46 -13.88 23.70
CA PHE A 583 28.63 -13.46 22.30
C PHE A 583 27.29 -13.09 21.63
N THR A 584 26.20 -13.80 21.95
CA THR A 584 24.86 -13.50 21.44
C THR A 584 24.31 -12.18 21.96
N LEU A 585 24.54 -11.85 23.23
CA LEU A 585 24.15 -10.58 23.84
C LEU A 585 25.02 -9.43 23.30
N LEU A 586 26.32 -9.63 23.15
CA LEU A 586 27.21 -8.62 22.58
C LEU A 586 26.84 -8.30 21.12
N ASP A 587 26.59 -9.33 20.29
CA ASP A 587 26.06 -9.20 18.92
C ASP A 587 24.71 -8.45 18.87
N TYR A 588 23.86 -8.67 19.87
CA TYR A 588 22.56 -8.04 20.02
C TYR A 588 22.66 -6.56 20.38
N PHE A 589 23.50 -6.19 21.36
CA PHE A 589 23.65 -4.79 21.80
C PHE A 589 24.41 -3.95 20.77
N GLN A 590 25.48 -4.48 20.17
CA GLN A 590 26.25 -3.72 19.17
C GLN A 590 25.40 -3.36 17.94
N LYS A 591 24.56 -4.28 17.45
CA LYS A 591 23.64 -4.01 16.31
C LYS A 591 22.67 -2.85 16.58
N ARG A 592 22.28 -2.65 17.84
CA ARG A 592 21.37 -1.59 18.26
C ARG A 592 22.09 -0.27 18.41
N PHE A 593 23.26 -0.30 19.08
CA PHE A 593 24.16 0.84 19.17
C PHE A 593 24.47 1.42 17.79
N PHE A 594 24.99 0.61 16.86
CA PHE A 594 25.28 1.03 15.49
C PHE A 594 24.04 1.34 14.62
N ARG A 595 22.82 1.01 15.07
CA ARG A 595 21.59 1.41 14.37
C ARG A 595 21.11 2.80 14.79
N VAL A 596 21.29 3.17 16.06
CA VAL A 596 20.69 4.37 16.66
C VAL A 596 21.75 5.43 17.01
N TYR A 597 22.81 5.05 17.70
CA TYR A 597 23.69 6.00 18.39
C TYR A 597 24.53 6.90 17.45
N PRO A 598 25.12 6.43 16.33
CA PRO A 598 25.99 7.29 15.52
C PRO A 598 25.29 8.49 14.87
N LEU A 599 24.07 8.32 14.34
CA LEU A 599 23.31 9.45 13.79
C LEU A 599 22.83 10.40 14.89
N PHE A 600 22.43 9.86 16.05
CA PHE A 600 22.14 10.66 17.24
C PHE A 600 23.36 11.50 17.67
N ALA A 601 24.53 10.88 17.82
CA ALA A 601 25.75 11.56 18.23
C ALA A 601 26.16 12.67 17.25
N VAL A 602 26.11 12.42 15.93
CA VAL A 602 26.36 13.45 14.92
C VAL A 602 25.34 14.60 15.04
N THR A 603 24.07 14.29 15.27
CA THR A 603 23.01 15.30 15.42
C THR A 603 23.23 16.17 16.67
N VAL A 604 23.64 15.58 17.79
CA VAL A 604 23.98 16.31 19.02
C VAL A 604 25.24 17.18 18.83
N VAL A 605 26.26 16.67 18.13
CA VAL A 605 27.47 17.45 17.80
C VAL A 605 27.12 18.65 16.92
N VAL A 606 26.30 18.47 15.88
CA VAL A 606 25.77 19.59 15.07
C VAL A 606 25.01 20.58 15.94
N LEU A 607 24.11 20.10 16.80
CA LEU A 607 23.33 20.95 17.72
C LEU A 607 24.22 21.76 18.67
N HIS A 608 25.31 21.19 19.18
CA HIS A 608 26.27 21.87 20.05
C HIS A 608 26.94 23.07 19.37
N PHE A 609 27.24 22.98 18.06
CA PHE A 609 27.85 24.06 17.28
C PHE A 609 26.87 25.10 16.74
N LEU A 610 25.55 24.87 16.83
CA LEU A 610 24.56 25.87 16.41
C LEU A 610 24.47 27.04 17.39
N SER A 611 24.10 28.22 16.89
CA SER A 611 23.74 29.37 17.72
C SER A 611 22.55 29.05 18.63
N PHE A 612 22.48 29.70 19.80
CA PHE A 612 21.40 29.46 20.77
C PHE A 612 20.00 29.66 20.18
N GLU A 613 19.82 30.65 19.29
CA GLU A 613 18.57 30.86 18.56
C GLU A 613 18.16 29.62 17.75
N ASN A 614 19.11 29.00 17.04
CA ASN A 614 18.87 27.79 16.27
C ASN A 614 18.70 26.56 17.15
N GLN A 615 19.42 26.45 18.28
CA GLN A 615 19.20 25.41 19.30
C GLN A 615 17.77 25.47 19.85
N ARG A 616 17.28 26.67 20.20
CA ARG A 616 15.90 26.91 20.63
C ARG A 616 14.89 26.62 19.52
N ARG A 617 15.17 27.02 18.28
CA ARG A 617 14.28 26.82 17.11
C ARG A 617 14.08 25.35 16.73
N TYR A 618 15.15 24.57 16.64
CA TYR A 618 15.09 23.19 16.14
C TYR A 618 14.86 22.13 17.24
N PHE A 619 15.33 22.37 18.47
CA PHE A 619 15.29 21.39 19.56
C PHE A 619 14.70 21.92 20.88
N ILE A 620 14.11 23.13 20.89
CA ILE A 620 13.42 23.73 22.06
C ILE A 620 14.32 23.76 23.31
N VAL A 621 15.61 24.06 23.12
CA VAL A 621 16.55 24.30 24.21
C VAL A 621 16.11 25.54 25.00
N LYS A 622 15.86 25.36 26.31
CA LYS A 622 15.19 26.37 27.17
C LYS A 622 16.14 27.42 27.77
N LYS A 623 17.40 27.07 28.05
CA LYS A 623 18.37 27.92 28.78
C LYS A 623 19.46 28.45 27.84
N PRO A 624 19.91 29.70 27.95
CA PRO A 624 20.88 30.34 27.05
C PRO A 624 22.36 29.89 27.23
N ASN A 625 22.59 28.69 27.76
CA ASN A 625 23.93 28.09 27.83
C ASN A 625 24.15 27.16 26.63
N ARG A 626 25.41 26.99 26.20
CA ARG A 626 25.76 26.00 25.17
C ARG A 626 25.26 24.61 25.59
N VAL A 627 24.60 23.91 24.68
CA VAL A 627 24.15 22.52 24.87
C VAL A 627 25.28 21.67 25.43
N GLU A 628 25.10 21.12 26.63
CA GLU A 628 26.14 20.33 27.31
C GLU A 628 26.31 18.99 26.58
N LEU A 629 27.35 18.92 25.74
CA LEU A 629 27.59 17.83 24.79
C LEU A 629 27.63 16.47 25.48
N PHE A 630 28.40 16.35 26.56
CA PHE A 630 28.53 15.10 27.33
C PHE A 630 27.18 14.64 27.90
N LYS A 631 26.48 15.51 28.65
CA LYS A 631 25.19 15.22 29.27
C LYS A 631 24.11 14.83 28.26
N THR A 632 24.13 15.47 27.08
CA THR A 632 23.22 15.15 25.99
C THR A 632 23.54 13.78 25.39
N LEU A 633 24.83 13.49 25.14
CA LEU A 633 25.31 12.19 24.62
C LEU A 633 25.11 11.00 25.58
N THR A 634 24.98 11.26 26.89
CA THR A 634 24.68 10.26 27.93
C THR A 634 23.18 10.20 28.31
N PHE A 635 22.31 10.96 27.62
CA PHE A 635 20.86 11.02 27.84
C PHE A 635 20.43 11.47 29.25
N GLU A 636 21.17 12.39 29.88
CA GLU A 636 20.79 13.02 31.14
C GLU A 636 19.39 13.68 31.03
N TYR A 637 18.54 13.50 32.05
CA TYR A 637 17.10 13.79 32.00
C TYR A 637 16.76 15.19 31.46
N ASP A 638 17.39 16.24 32.02
CA ASP A 638 17.16 17.63 31.63
C ASP A 638 17.69 18.01 30.23
N HIS A 639 18.54 17.15 29.66
CA HIS A 639 19.21 17.34 28.37
C HIS A 639 18.58 16.52 27.24
N ARG A 640 17.44 15.85 27.49
CA ARG A 640 16.64 15.09 26.51
C ARG A 640 15.82 16.04 25.61
N TYR A 641 16.48 16.90 24.84
CA TYR A 641 15.84 17.95 24.04
C TYR A 641 14.94 17.42 22.91
N HIS A 642 13.74 17.99 22.78
CA HIS A 642 12.75 17.64 21.75
C HIS A 642 12.65 16.13 21.52
N VAL A 643 12.76 15.65 20.28
CA VAL A 643 12.63 14.24 19.86
C VAL A 643 13.59 13.26 20.54
N PHE A 644 14.66 13.72 21.22
CA PHE A 644 15.62 12.82 21.88
C PHE A 644 15.04 12.07 23.08
N TRP A 645 13.88 12.47 23.62
CA TRP A 645 13.31 11.82 24.82
C TRP A 645 12.92 10.35 24.62
N THR A 646 12.65 9.91 23.39
CA THR A 646 12.28 8.52 23.09
C THR A 646 13.47 7.56 23.05
N LEU A 647 14.67 8.07 22.77
CA LEU A 647 15.89 7.26 22.62
C LEU A 647 16.33 6.56 23.92
N PRO A 648 16.42 7.22 25.09
CA PRO A 648 16.77 6.53 26.33
C PRO A 648 15.72 5.47 26.72
N LEU A 649 14.43 5.74 26.51
CA LEU A 649 13.36 4.78 26.80
C LEU A 649 13.53 3.48 25.99
N GLU A 650 13.82 3.61 24.70
CA GLU A 650 14.07 2.47 23.83
C GLU A 650 15.37 1.73 24.24
N ILE A 651 16.45 2.45 24.56
CA ILE A 651 17.72 1.87 25.01
C ILE A 651 17.57 1.15 26.36
N GLU A 652 16.89 1.74 27.34
CA GLU A 652 16.57 1.13 28.64
C GLU A 652 15.78 -0.18 28.42
N TYR A 653 14.75 -0.16 27.57
CA TYR A 653 13.96 -1.35 27.24
C TYR A 653 14.77 -2.45 26.52
N TYR A 654 15.83 -2.10 25.78
CA TYR A 654 16.71 -3.08 25.14
C TYR A 654 17.40 -4.03 26.15
N PHE A 655 17.62 -3.60 27.39
CA PHE A 655 18.16 -4.44 28.47
C PHE A 655 17.10 -5.32 29.14
N ILE A 656 15.82 -4.95 29.05
CA ILE A 656 14.71 -5.71 29.63
C ILE A 656 14.35 -6.93 28.76
N ILE A 657 14.36 -6.78 27.43
CA ILE A 657 13.98 -7.84 26.46
C ILE A 657 14.68 -9.19 26.70
N PRO A 658 16.01 -9.28 26.94
CA PRO A 658 16.66 -10.58 27.15
C PRO A 658 16.16 -11.30 28.40
N ILE A 659 15.94 -10.56 29.49
CA ILE A 659 15.39 -11.08 30.75
C ILE A 659 13.95 -11.55 30.52
N PHE A 660 13.12 -10.70 29.90
CA PHE A 660 11.73 -11.02 29.56
C PHE A 660 11.62 -12.31 28.72
N VAL A 661 12.45 -12.46 27.69
CA VAL A 661 12.47 -13.66 26.83
C VAL A 661 12.93 -14.90 27.60
N LEU A 662 13.98 -14.80 28.42
CA LEU A 662 14.48 -15.93 29.22
C LEU A 662 13.44 -16.40 30.24
N VAL A 663 12.78 -15.49 30.96
CA VAL A 663 11.67 -15.79 31.88
C VAL A 663 10.52 -16.46 31.13
N THR A 664 10.08 -15.88 30.00
CA THR A 664 9.00 -16.46 29.19
C THR A 664 9.31 -17.88 28.69
N LEU A 665 10.56 -18.13 28.27
CA LEU A 665 11.00 -19.46 27.83
C LEU A 665 11.12 -20.44 29.01
N ARG A 666 11.56 -19.98 30.20
CA ARG A 666 11.62 -20.77 31.43
C ARG A 666 10.24 -21.26 31.88
N MET A 667 9.18 -20.48 31.68
CA MET A 667 7.79 -20.86 31.98
C MET A 667 7.23 -21.98 31.07
N ARG A 668 7.88 -22.28 29.93
CA ARG A 668 7.52 -23.38 29.00
C ARG A 668 6.03 -23.41 28.59
N ARG A 669 5.23 -24.31 29.20
CA ARG A 669 3.78 -24.47 28.95
C ARG A 669 2.92 -23.49 29.77
N TYR A 670 3.45 -22.98 30.87
CA TYR A 670 2.77 -22.11 31.83
C TYR A 670 2.91 -20.62 31.51
N TRP A 671 3.41 -20.27 30.31
CA TRP A 671 3.61 -18.87 29.88
C TRP A 671 2.33 -18.01 30.01
N TRP A 672 1.15 -18.61 29.85
CA TRP A 672 -0.14 -17.96 30.00
C TRP A 672 -0.41 -17.45 31.43
N ILE A 673 0.14 -18.12 32.46
CA ILE A 673 0.00 -17.70 33.87
C ILE A 673 0.63 -16.32 34.10
N GLY A 674 1.72 -15.98 33.40
CA GLY A 674 2.31 -14.65 33.43
C GLY A 674 1.69 -13.69 32.40
N ALA A 675 1.36 -14.20 31.21
CA ALA A 675 0.85 -13.38 30.11
C ALA A 675 -0.52 -12.75 30.39
N ILE A 676 -1.45 -13.46 31.04
CA ILE A 676 -2.79 -12.95 31.36
C ILE A 676 -2.75 -11.78 32.35
N PRO A 677 -2.15 -11.90 33.55
CA PRO A 677 -2.06 -10.77 34.48
C PRO A 677 -1.21 -9.63 33.92
N LEU A 678 -0.15 -9.92 33.14
CA LEU A 678 0.62 -8.89 32.44
C LEU A 678 -0.25 -8.11 31.44
N PHE A 679 -1.10 -8.80 30.67
CA PHE A 679 -2.03 -8.14 29.74
C PHE A 679 -3.05 -7.27 30.47
N MET A 680 -3.63 -7.78 31.56
CA MET A 680 -4.60 -7.01 32.38
C MET A 680 -3.95 -5.77 32.99
N TRP A 681 -2.73 -5.90 33.52
CA TRP A 681 -1.94 -4.76 33.99
C TRP A 681 -1.64 -3.76 32.86
N ILE A 682 -1.20 -4.22 31.68
CA ILE A 682 -0.94 -3.35 30.52
C ILE A 682 -2.19 -2.55 30.11
N VAL A 683 -3.36 -3.20 30.03
CA VAL A 683 -4.61 -2.54 29.62
C VAL A 683 -5.10 -1.57 30.70
N HIS A 684 -4.98 -1.94 31.98
CA HIS A 684 -5.29 -1.05 33.10
C HIS A 684 -4.43 0.22 33.06
N GLU A 685 -3.10 0.07 33.16
CA GLU A 685 -2.15 1.20 33.16
C GLU A 685 -2.22 2.03 31.88
N GLY A 686 -2.45 1.39 30.72
CA GLY A 686 -2.59 2.08 29.44
C GLY A 686 -3.83 2.99 29.38
N TRP A 687 -4.85 2.71 30.20
CA TRP A 687 -6.09 3.50 30.25
C TRP A 687 -6.15 4.47 31.44
N THR A 688 -5.45 4.18 32.54
CA THR A 688 -5.45 5.00 33.76
C THR A 688 -4.28 5.99 33.85
N LEU A 689 -3.11 5.69 33.26
CA LEU A 689 -1.95 6.58 33.33
C LEU A 689 -1.98 7.67 32.25
N VAL A 690 -1.92 8.93 32.68
CA VAL A 690 -1.65 10.06 31.79
C VAL A 690 -0.18 10.05 31.36
N ARG A 691 0.07 9.74 30.09
CA ARG A 691 1.40 9.71 29.47
C ARG A 691 1.70 11.01 28.74
N ASN A 692 2.95 11.47 28.85
CA ASN A 692 3.43 12.67 28.18
C ASN A 692 4.84 12.46 27.59
N SER A 693 5.33 13.43 26.81
CA SER A 693 6.72 13.48 26.37
C SER A 693 7.66 13.75 27.56
N HIS A 694 8.92 13.31 27.43
CA HIS A 694 9.98 13.46 28.45
C HIS A 694 9.76 12.72 29.79
N THR A 695 8.66 11.99 29.99
CA THR A 695 8.45 11.17 31.19
C THR A 695 9.34 9.91 31.22
N PRO A 696 9.65 9.35 32.41
CA PRO A 696 10.47 8.14 32.54
C PRO A 696 9.81 6.86 32.01
N LEU A 697 10.60 5.79 31.85
CA LEU A 697 10.16 4.51 31.29
C LEU A 697 9.03 3.85 32.06
N SER A 698 8.91 4.04 33.38
CA SER A 698 7.80 3.50 34.18
C SER A 698 6.42 3.82 33.58
N LEU A 699 6.22 5.06 33.12
CA LEU A 699 4.96 5.51 32.53
C LEU A 699 4.74 5.04 31.07
N HIS A 700 5.77 4.55 30.38
CA HIS A 700 5.67 4.00 29.01
C HIS A 700 5.86 2.47 28.94
N LEU A 701 6.19 1.83 30.07
CA LEU A 701 6.61 0.43 30.13
C LEU A 701 5.54 -0.52 29.61
N HIS A 702 4.26 -0.26 29.90
CA HIS A 702 3.14 -1.07 29.44
C HIS A 702 3.06 -1.15 27.90
N THR A 703 3.37 -0.05 27.18
CA THR A 703 3.34 -0.01 25.71
C THR A 703 4.47 -0.82 25.08
N PHE A 704 5.69 -0.74 25.63
CA PHE A 704 6.77 -1.62 25.20
C PHE A 704 6.50 -3.10 25.54
N MET A 705 6.03 -3.38 26.76
CA MET A 705 5.68 -4.72 27.23
C MET A 705 4.61 -5.38 26.36
N LEU A 706 3.65 -4.61 25.85
CA LEU A 706 2.60 -5.11 24.97
C LEU A 706 3.13 -5.62 23.62
N GLY A 707 4.07 -4.92 22.99
CA GLY A 707 4.70 -5.42 21.76
C GLY A 707 5.52 -6.69 22.00
N SER A 708 6.24 -6.78 23.13
CA SER A 708 6.92 -8.01 23.53
C SER A 708 5.95 -9.16 23.82
N LEU A 709 4.84 -8.90 24.50
CA LEU A 709 3.78 -9.88 24.75
C LEU A 709 3.13 -10.36 23.44
N ALA A 710 2.84 -9.44 22.51
CA ALA A 710 2.32 -9.78 21.18
C ALA A 710 3.30 -10.66 20.38
N ALA A 711 4.62 -10.46 20.52
CA ALA A 711 5.62 -11.34 19.94
C ALA A 711 5.61 -12.75 20.58
N VAL A 712 5.37 -12.86 21.89
CA VAL A 712 5.19 -14.16 22.57
C VAL A 712 3.94 -14.86 22.06
N VAL A 713 2.80 -14.15 22.00
CA VAL A 713 1.53 -14.68 21.48
C VAL A 713 1.71 -15.16 20.04
N PHE A 714 2.32 -14.34 19.16
CA PHE A 714 2.62 -14.72 17.79
C PHE A 714 3.49 -15.99 17.71
N VAL A 715 4.61 -16.06 18.44
CA VAL A 715 5.50 -17.25 18.42
C VAL A 715 4.77 -18.50 18.92
N LYS A 716 3.93 -18.38 19.94
CA LYS A 716 3.14 -19.51 20.46
C LYS A 716 2.06 -19.97 19.48
N LEU A 717 1.38 -19.04 18.80
CA LEU A 717 0.41 -19.33 17.75
C LEU A 717 1.07 -19.99 16.53
N ASP A 718 2.18 -19.44 16.03
CA ASP A 718 2.96 -20.00 14.91
C ASP A 718 3.42 -21.44 15.19
N LEU A 719 3.95 -21.70 16.40
CA LEU A 719 4.33 -23.04 16.83
C LEU A 719 3.13 -23.99 17.00
N TRP A 720 1.99 -23.49 17.47
CA TRP A 720 0.76 -24.28 17.60
C TRP A 720 0.21 -24.66 16.22
N ILE A 721 0.04 -23.70 15.30
CA ILE A 721 -0.43 -23.93 13.93
C ILE A 721 0.45 -24.96 13.22
N LYS A 722 1.77 -24.85 13.34
CA LYS A 722 2.73 -25.80 12.74
C LYS A 722 2.67 -27.19 13.39
N LYS A 723 2.40 -27.28 14.69
CA LYS A 723 2.28 -28.56 15.40
C LYS A 723 0.96 -29.28 15.09
N THR A 724 -0.14 -28.54 14.94
CA THR A 724 -1.47 -29.12 14.67
C THR A 724 -1.79 -29.27 13.19
N GLY A 725 -0.99 -28.67 12.29
CA GLY A 725 -1.30 -28.61 10.86
C GLY A 725 -2.54 -27.77 10.55
N PHE A 726 -2.94 -26.85 11.45
CA PHE A 726 -4.18 -26.09 11.33
C PHE A 726 -4.22 -25.27 10.03
N LYS A 727 -5.29 -25.45 9.24
CA LYS A 727 -5.55 -24.69 8.01
C LYS A 727 -6.74 -23.76 8.21
N PHE A 728 -6.55 -22.47 7.92
CA PHE A 728 -7.63 -21.48 7.96
C PHE A 728 -8.72 -21.81 6.93
N ARG A 729 -9.88 -22.30 7.41
CA ARG A 729 -11.11 -22.40 6.61
C ARG A 729 -11.74 -21.01 6.41
N LEU A 730 -12.61 -20.87 5.40
CA LEU A 730 -13.29 -19.62 5.06
C LEU A 730 -13.90 -18.90 6.28
N TRP A 731 -14.68 -19.60 7.12
CA TRP A 731 -15.31 -19.01 8.31
C TRP A 731 -14.30 -18.47 9.33
N HIS A 732 -13.17 -19.15 9.55
CA HIS A 732 -12.09 -18.64 10.42
C HIS A 732 -11.52 -17.34 9.84
N THR A 733 -11.29 -17.30 8.53
CA THR A 733 -10.80 -16.09 7.84
C THR A 733 -11.81 -14.95 7.94
N VAL A 734 -13.10 -15.20 7.67
CA VAL A 734 -14.17 -14.18 7.76
C VAL A 734 -14.28 -13.63 9.19
N LEU A 735 -14.29 -14.49 10.21
CA LEU A 735 -14.31 -14.07 11.61
C LEU A 735 -13.06 -13.24 11.98
N LEU A 736 -11.87 -13.70 11.57
CA LEU A 736 -10.61 -12.99 11.79
C LEU A 736 -10.62 -11.59 11.14
N ARG A 737 -11.17 -11.46 9.92
CA ARG A 737 -11.32 -10.16 9.23
C ARG A 737 -12.38 -9.25 9.86
N ALA A 738 -13.47 -9.81 10.38
CA ALA A 738 -14.46 -9.03 11.13
C ALA A 738 -13.85 -8.44 12.41
N VAL A 739 -13.07 -9.24 13.14
CA VAL A 739 -12.33 -8.80 14.33
C VAL A 739 -11.24 -7.78 13.97
N GLU A 740 -10.45 -8.01 12.92
CA GLU A 740 -9.46 -7.05 12.40
C GLU A 740 -10.11 -5.70 12.05
N GLY A 741 -11.21 -5.73 11.31
CA GLY A 741 -11.96 -4.53 10.92
C GLY A 741 -12.51 -3.75 12.12
N LEU A 742 -13.05 -4.44 13.13
CA LEU A 742 -13.50 -3.82 14.38
C LEU A 742 -12.34 -3.18 15.15
N ILE A 743 -11.19 -3.87 15.25
CA ILE A 743 -9.99 -3.35 15.92
C ILE A 743 -9.45 -2.11 15.19
N ILE A 744 -9.43 -2.11 13.86
CA ILE A 744 -9.05 -0.94 13.05
C ILE A 744 -10.03 0.21 13.27
N ALA A 745 -11.34 -0.06 13.29
CA ALA A 745 -12.35 0.95 13.53
C ALA A 745 -12.20 1.61 14.92
N LEU A 746 -11.99 0.81 15.96
CA LEU A 746 -11.73 1.31 17.32
C LEU A 746 -10.43 2.13 17.40
N MET A 747 -9.35 1.67 16.75
CA MET A 747 -8.10 2.44 16.67
C MET A 747 -8.29 3.79 15.99
N LEU A 748 -9.02 3.83 14.87
CA LEU A 748 -9.33 5.07 14.17
C LEU A 748 -10.24 5.99 14.99
N SER A 749 -11.18 5.44 15.77
CA SER A 749 -12.00 6.20 16.71
C SER A 749 -11.14 6.95 17.74
N VAL A 750 -10.16 6.26 18.35
CA VAL A 750 -9.20 6.87 19.29
C VAL A 750 -8.34 7.92 18.60
N LEU A 751 -7.83 7.64 17.39
CA LEU A 751 -6.96 8.56 16.64
C LEU A 751 -7.66 9.85 16.17
N PHE A 752 -8.96 9.79 15.88
CA PHE A 752 -9.73 10.88 15.28
C PHE A 752 -10.90 11.38 16.16
N HIS A 753 -10.89 11.02 17.44
CA HIS A 753 -11.81 11.47 18.49
C HIS A 753 -13.30 11.14 18.22
N GLY A 754 -13.64 9.85 18.10
CA GLY A 754 -15.01 9.32 17.97
C GLY A 754 -15.39 8.77 16.59
N LEU A 755 -14.44 8.79 15.64
CA LEU A 755 -14.64 8.32 14.27
C LEU A 755 -15.26 6.91 14.22
N LEU A 756 -16.28 6.75 13.38
CA LEU A 756 -17.07 5.52 13.19
C LEU A 756 -17.98 5.11 14.37
N PHE A 757 -17.98 5.83 15.48
CA PHE A 757 -18.84 5.51 16.64
C PHE A 757 -19.85 6.60 16.98
N ASP A 758 -19.52 7.90 16.82
CA ASP A 758 -20.40 9.02 17.20
C ASP A 758 -21.85 8.93 16.66
N TRP A 759 -22.05 8.24 15.54
CA TRP A 759 -23.35 8.05 14.88
C TRP A 759 -24.15 6.82 15.35
N VAL A 760 -23.56 5.99 16.22
CA VAL A 760 -24.16 4.77 16.81
C VAL A 760 -24.22 4.88 18.33
N MET A 761 -23.20 5.48 18.96
CA MET A 761 -23.12 5.73 20.39
C MET A 761 -22.12 6.85 20.68
N ALA A 762 -22.33 7.62 21.75
CA ALA A 762 -21.31 8.55 22.22
C ALA A 762 -19.98 7.79 22.47
N SER A 763 -18.84 8.39 22.11
CA SER A 763 -17.53 7.74 22.24
C SER A 763 -17.33 7.22 23.68
N PRO A 764 -17.20 5.90 23.90
CA PRO A 764 -17.06 5.34 25.25
C PRO A 764 -15.69 5.67 25.87
N ALA A 765 -14.74 6.13 25.05
CA ALA A 765 -13.49 6.73 25.50
C ALA A 765 -13.63 8.27 25.49
N PRO A 766 -13.47 8.97 26.64
CA PRO A 766 -13.26 10.41 26.62
C PRO A 766 -11.93 10.73 25.90
N PRO A 767 -11.80 11.92 25.28
CA PRO A 767 -10.52 12.31 24.67
C PRO A 767 -9.43 12.35 25.75
N PRO A 768 -8.26 11.73 25.52
CA PRO A 768 -7.23 11.62 26.55
C PRO A 768 -6.61 12.97 26.86
N GLU A 769 -6.34 13.24 28.14
CA GLU A 769 -5.60 14.43 28.60
C GLU A 769 -4.11 14.40 28.19
N GLY A 770 -3.61 13.23 27.78
CA GLY A 770 -2.23 13.01 27.32
C GLY A 770 -2.16 12.14 26.07
N PHE A 771 -1.17 11.26 25.98
CA PHE A 771 -0.95 10.44 24.78
C PHE A 771 -2.01 9.33 24.63
N PRO A 772 -2.70 9.22 23.47
CA PRO A 772 -3.72 8.21 23.25
C PRO A 772 -3.14 6.79 23.30
N PHE A 773 -3.74 5.89 24.08
CA PHE A 773 -3.32 4.49 24.15
C PHE A 773 -3.89 3.68 22.97
N ILE A 774 -3.17 3.69 21.85
CA ILE A 774 -3.53 2.88 20.68
C ILE A 774 -2.90 1.48 20.70
N SER A 775 -2.07 1.20 21.69
CA SER A 775 -1.09 0.11 21.65
C SER A 775 -1.71 -1.27 21.53
N VAL A 776 -2.87 -1.50 22.17
CA VAL A 776 -3.62 -2.78 22.10
C VAL A 776 -4.14 -3.07 20.71
N TYR A 777 -4.59 -2.05 19.98
CA TYR A 777 -5.09 -2.22 18.62
C TYR A 777 -3.94 -2.50 17.65
N VAL A 778 -2.86 -1.70 17.72
CA VAL A 778 -1.66 -1.88 16.88
C VAL A 778 -1.07 -3.28 17.09
N ALA A 779 -0.84 -3.69 18.34
CA ALA A 779 -0.28 -5.00 18.66
C ALA A 779 -1.16 -6.15 18.13
N SER A 780 -2.49 -6.03 18.22
CA SER A 780 -3.43 -7.03 17.71
C SER A 780 -3.42 -7.11 16.18
N ILE A 781 -3.46 -5.96 15.48
CA ILE A 781 -3.38 -5.89 14.01
C ILE A 781 -2.07 -6.52 13.52
N LEU A 782 -0.94 -6.25 14.18
CA LEU A 782 0.36 -6.84 13.83
C LEU A 782 0.35 -8.37 13.93
N VAL A 783 -0.24 -8.94 14.99
CA VAL A 783 -0.33 -10.40 15.15
C VAL A 783 -1.24 -11.02 14.08
N ILE A 784 -2.40 -10.41 13.81
CA ILE A 784 -3.33 -10.86 12.78
C ILE A 784 -2.67 -10.88 11.40
N GLU A 785 -2.03 -9.77 11.00
CA GLU A 785 -1.46 -9.61 9.67
C GLU A 785 -0.18 -10.41 9.41
N ILE A 786 0.56 -10.82 10.45
CA ILE A 786 1.68 -11.75 10.28
C ILE A 786 1.19 -13.19 10.15
N ILE A 787 0.11 -13.57 10.85
CA ILE A 787 -0.46 -14.92 10.78
C ILE A 787 -1.21 -15.14 9.45
N GLN A 788 -2.04 -14.17 9.05
CA GLN A 788 -2.85 -14.24 7.84
C GLN A 788 -2.86 -12.85 7.17
N PRO A 789 -1.95 -12.55 6.23
CA PRO A 789 -1.89 -11.25 5.54
C PRO A 789 -3.17 -10.87 4.79
N SER A 790 -3.59 -9.61 4.87
CA SER A 790 -4.80 -9.03 4.24
C SER A 790 -4.52 -7.93 3.21
N CYS A 791 -5.57 -7.26 2.74
CA CYS A 791 -5.41 -6.02 1.99
C CYS A 791 -4.64 -4.94 2.79
N VAL A 792 -4.71 -4.96 4.13
CA VAL A 792 -4.03 -4.02 5.03
C VAL A 792 -2.51 -4.16 4.95
N SER A 793 -1.95 -5.37 5.07
CA SER A 793 -0.51 -5.57 4.82
C SER A 793 -0.12 -5.20 3.39
N THR A 794 -0.88 -5.60 2.36
CA THR A 794 -0.54 -5.20 0.96
C THR A 794 -0.60 -3.68 0.75
N MET A 795 -1.45 -2.97 1.51
CA MET A 795 -1.52 -1.51 1.49
C MET A 795 -0.25 -0.90 2.08
N PHE A 796 0.25 -1.44 3.20
CA PHE A 796 1.52 -1.02 3.82
C PHE A 796 2.76 -1.49 3.03
N GLU A 797 2.66 -2.49 2.16
CA GLU A 797 3.75 -2.91 1.26
C GLU A 797 4.00 -1.93 0.09
N TRP A 798 3.29 -0.80 0.03
CA TRP A 798 3.57 0.28 -0.92
C TRP A 798 5.04 0.69 -0.89
N SER A 799 5.65 0.84 -2.07
CA SER A 799 7.09 1.13 -2.23
C SER A 799 7.52 2.39 -1.48
N VAL A 800 6.68 3.42 -1.49
CA VAL A 800 6.89 4.71 -0.81
C VAL A 800 6.94 4.53 0.71
N LEU A 801 5.93 3.87 1.31
CA LEU A 801 5.89 3.61 2.75
C LEU A 801 7.07 2.73 3.20
N ARG A 802 7.43 1.69 2.44
CA ARG A 802 8.61 0.86 2.73
C ARG A 802 9.91 1.63 2.62
N PHE A 803 10.02 2.59 1.69
CA PHE A 803 11.18 3.48 1.59
C PHE A 803 11.28 4.41 2.79
N TRP A 804 10.19 5.11 3.16
CA TRP A 804 10.13 5.90 4.40
C TRP A 804 10.43 5.04 5.64
N GLY A 805 9.99 3.79 5.67
CA GLY A 805 10.28 2.79 6.71
C GLY A 805 11.73 2.34 6.81
N LYS A 806 12.48 2.42 5.69
CA LYS A 806 13.92 2.15 5.62
C LYS A 806 14.73 3.30 6.23
N ILE A 807 14.32 4.54 5.97
CA ILE A 807 14.98 5.76 6.44
C ILE A 807 14.28 6.40 7.67
N SER A 808 13.38 5.67 8.32
CA SER A 808 12.42 6.23 9.29
C SER A 808 13.09 6.87 10.50
N PHE A 809 14.22 6.34 10.93
CA PHE A 809 14.99 6.88 12.06
C PHE A 809 15.62 8.23 11.68
N SER A 810 16.19 8.32 10.48
CA SER A 810 16.69 9.57 9.90
C SER A 810 15.58 10.61 9.72
N ILE A 811 14.37 10.23 9.27
CA ILE A 811 13.19 11.13 9.24
C ILE A 811 12.84 11.61 10.65
N TYR A 812 12.64 10.67 11.59
CA TYR A 812 12.24 10.98 12.97
C TYR A 812 13.21 11.95 13.65
N LEU A 813 14.52 11.77 13.46
CA LEU A 813 15.52 12.57 14.15
C LEU A 813 15.75 13.94 13.50
N LEU A 814 15.75 14.03 12.17
CA LEU A 814 16.22 15.22 11.44
C LEU A 814 15.11 16.13 10.91
N HIS A 815 13.83 15.72 10.95
CA HIS A 815 12.75 16.52 10.38
C HIS A 815 12.63 17.94 10.98
N THR A 816 13.03 18.13 12.23
CA THR A 816 12.96 19.42 12.93
C THR A 816 13.76 20.51 12.22
N PHE A 817 14.94 20.17 11.69
CA PHE A 817 15.80 21.08 10.94
C PHE A 817 15.14 21.63 9.69
N VAL A 818 14.20 20.91 9.09
CA VAL A 818 13.48 21.32 7.86
C VAL A 818 12.14 21.95 8.20
N VAL A 819 11.37 21.31 9.10
CA VAL A 819 10.02 21.76 9.46
C VAL A 819 10.04 23.15 10.11
N MET A 820 11.05 23.44 10.94
CA MET A 820 11.21 24.73 11.63
C MET A 820 12.18 25.69 10.92
N TYR A 821 12.64 25.39 9.69
CA TYR A 821 13.55 26.27 8.95
C TYR A 821 12.79 27.52 8.43
N PRO A 822 13.19 28.76 8.79
CA PRO A 822 12.38 29.95 8.51
C PRO A 822 12.02 30.17 7.02
N PRO A 823 12.95 30.02 6.06
CA PRO A 823 12.65 30.14 4.63
C PRO A 823 11.64 29.11 4.09
N ILE A 824 11.37 28.02 4.81
CA ILE A 824 10.32 27.05 4.50
C ILE A 824 9.08 27.35 5.35
N SER A 825 9.21 27.48 6.67
CA SER A 825 8.07 27.65 7.57
C SER A 825 7.29 28.94 7.35
N HIS A 826 7.93 30.00 6.83
CA HIS A 826 7.30 31.28 6.50
C HIS A 826 6.81 31.40 5.05
N GLN A 827 6.94 30.35 4.23
CA GLN A 827 6.38 30.37 2.88
C GLN A 827 4.88 30.64 2.92
N PRO A 828 4.35 31.62 2.16
CA PRO A 828 2.93 31.94 2.20
C PRO A 828 2.08 30.84 1.55
N ASN A 829 2.49 30.37 0.36
CA ASN A 829 1.78 29.31 -0.37
C ASN A 829 1.88 27.97 0.39
N TYR A 830 0.72 27.45 0.77
CA TYR A 830 0.58 26.20 1.53
C TYR A 830 1.23 25.00 0.82
N PHE A 831 1.06 24.86 -0.49
CA PHE A 831 1.57 23.71 -1.23
C PHE A 831 3.09 23.79 -1.39
N ASN A 832 3.63 24.98 -1.68
CA ASN A 832 5.07 25.21 -1.66
C ASN A 832 5.68 24.76 -0.33
N ARG A 833 5.09 25.19 0.78
CA ARG A 833 5.55 24.84 2.13
C ARG A 833 5.46 23.34 2.40
N LEU A 834 4.32 22.72 2.08
CA LEU A 834 4.08 21.28 2.27
C LEU A 834 5.06 20.43 1.46
N PHE A 835 5.16 20.65 0.15
CA PHE A 835 6.02 19.86 -0.73
C PHE A 835 7.50 20.12 -0.46
N ALA A 836 7.92 21.36 -0.13
CA ALA A 836 9.30 21.63 0.29
C ALA A 836 9.65 20.91 1.59
N ARG A 837 8.76 20.91 2.60
CA ARG A 837 8.94 20.12 3.83
C ARG A 837 9.07 18.63 3.52
N LEU A 838 8.16 18.05 2.74
CA LEU A 838 8.20 16.63 2.37
C LEU A 838 9.49 16.27 1.63
N PHE A 839 9.82 17.01 0.56
CA PHE A 839 11.00 16.75 -0.25
C PHE A 839 12.30 16.90 0.55
N LEU A 840 12.47 18.01 1.29
CA LEU A 840 13.70 18.28 2.02
C LEU A 840 13.88 17.39 3.26
N VAL A 841 12.79 17.00 3.96
CA VAL A 841 12.89 15.98 5.02
C VAL A 841 13.32 14.63 4.43
N ILE A 842 12.72 14.20 3.32
CA ILE A 842 13.08 12.92 2.67
C ILE A 842 14.50 12.98 2.12
N ALA A 843 14.91 14.08 1.48
CA ALA A 843 16.25 14.27 0.94
C ALA A 843 17.31 14.28 2.04
N LEU A 844 17.12 15.05 3.10
CA LEU A 844 18.02 15.09 4.26
C LEU A 844 18.13 13.71 4.92
N ALA A 845 17.00 13.05 5.17
CA ALA A 845 16.96 11.72 5.79
C ALA A 845 17.56 10.62 4.89
N THR A 846 17.42 10.72 3.56
CA THR A 846 18.03 9.78 2.61
C THR A 846 19.55 9.96 2.56
N THR A 847 20.01 11.21 2.54
CA THR A 847 21.43 11.56 2.57
C THR A 847 22.08 11.10 3.88
N SER A 848 21.49 11.41 5.05
CA SER A 848 22.00 10.94 6.35
C SER A 848 21.96 9.42 6.47
N TYR A 849 20.95 8.76 5.91
CA TYR A 849 20.86 7.30 5.89
C TYR A 849 22.05 6.69 5.14
N TYR A 850 22.37 7.16 3.93
CA TYR A 850 23.48 6.60 3.15
C TYR A 850 24.86 7.02 3.62
N LEU A 851 25.01 8.20 4.24
CA LEU A 851 26.31 8.68 4.76
C LEU A 851 26.64 8.16 6.16
N ILE A 852 25.65 7.91 7.03
CA ILE A 852 25.86 7.60 8.45
C ILE A 852 25.21 6.26 8.83
N GLU A 853 23.89 6.13 8.66
CA GLU A 853 23.13 5.00 9.20
C GLU A 853 23.52 3.67 8.52
N TYR A 854 23.63 3.66 7.20
CA TYR A 854 23.96 2.47 6.41
C TYR A 854 25.43 2.02 6.57
N PRO A 855 26.46 2.90 6.49
CA PRO A 855 27.84 2.52 6.81
C PRO A 855 27.98 1.99 8.25
N SER A 856 27.26 2.57 9.20
CA SER A 856 27.22 2.10 10.58
C SER A 856 26.60 0.70 10.70
N GLN A 857 25.49 0.43 10.01
CA GLN A 857 24.90 -0.92 9.92
C GLN A 857 25.84 -1.94 9.24
N LEU A 858 26.63 -1.52 8.24
CA LEU A 858 27.68 -2.37 7.67
C LEU A 858 28.81 -2.66 8.66
N MET A 859 29.22 -1.70 9.48
CA MET A 859 30.18 -1.91 10.57
C MET A 859 29.65 -2.94 11.58
N ALA A 860 28.37 -2.82 11.98
CA ALA A 860 27.72 -3.79 12.86
C ALA A 860 27.74 -5.22 12.30
N GLN A 861 27.56 -5.38 10.98
CA GLN A 861 27.68 -6.67 10.31
C GLN A 861 29.12 -7.21 10.30
N ARG A 862 30.14 -6.35 10.12
CA ARG A 862 31.55 -6.75 10.22
C ARG A 862 31.88 -7.24 11.63
N ILE A 863 31.46 -6.52 12.65
CA ILE A 863 31.61 -6.92 14.07
C ILE A 863 30.88 -8.24 14.34
N SER A 864 29.66 -8.43 13.82
CA SER A 864 28.93 -9.71 13.95
C SER A 864 29.73 -10.90 13.41
N ARG A 865 30.37 -10.74 12.24
CA ARG A 865 31.19 -11.79 11.60
C ARG A 865 32.44 -12.06 12.43
N PHE A 866 33.09 -11.02 12.97
CA PHE A 866 34.23 -11.15 13.87
C PHE A 866 33.89 -11.90 15.16
N LEU A 867 32.78 -11.55 15.83
CA LEU A 867 32.33 -12.26 17.04
C LEU A 867 32.03 -13.74 16.75
N ALA A 868 31.35 -14.05 15.65
CA ALA A 868 31.09 -15.43 15.23
C ALA A 868 32.36 -16.21 14.86
N ALA A 869 33.39 -15.55 14.33
CA ALA A 869 34.69 -16.16 14.07
C ALA A 869 35.47 -16.44 15.37
N GLN A 870 35.43 -15.52 16.33
CA GLN A 870 36.07 -15.67 17.65
C GLN A 870 35.42 -16.77 18.49
N GLU A 871 34.09 -16.92 18.40
CA GLU A 871 33.38 -18.06 18.98
C GLU A 871 33.90 -19.38 18.41
N LYS A 872 33.89 -19.55 17.08
CA LYS A 872 34.36 -20.77 16.40
C LYS A 872 35.82 -21.10 16.67
N LYS A 873 36.73 -20.11 16.57
CA LYS A 873 38.19 -20.32 16.74
C LYS A 873 38.52 -20.93 18.09
N ASN A 874 37.84 -20.47 19.14
CA ASN A 874 38.15 -20.90 20.51
C ASN A 874 37.41 -22.19 20.91
N SER A 875 36.26 -22.50 20.33
CA SER A 875 35.66 -23.84 20.44
C SER A 875 36.57 -24.93 19.84
N GLY A 876 37.23 -24.64 18.71
CA GLY A 876 38.23 -25.53 18.11
C GLY A 876 39.51 -25.67 18.97
N SER A 877 39.94 -24.61 19.64
CA SER A 877 41.06 -24.66 20.60
C SER A 877 40.74 -25.56 21.80
N LEU A 878 39.54 -25.40 22.40
CA LEU A 878 39.10 -26.24 23.53
C LEU A 878 39.07 -27.73 23.15
N ALA A 879 38.51 -28.06 21.97
CA ALA A 879 38.48 -29.42 21.46
C ALA A 879 39.89 -30.01 21.27
N ARG A 880 40.86 -29.23 20.78
CA ARG A 880 42.26 -29.67 20.67
C ARG A 880 42.90 -29.92 22.04
N PHE A 881 42.64 -29.07 23.04
CA PHE A 881 43.11 -29.29 24.40
C PHE A 881 42.53 -30.58 25.02
N THR A 882 41.22 -30.79 24.95
CA THR A 882 40.59 -32.01 25.51
C THR A 882 41.03 -33.29 24.77
N ILE A 883 41.36 -33.20 23.48
CA ILE A 883 41.94 -34.33 22.73
C ILE A 883 43.39 -34.59 23.19
N MET A 884 44.24 -33.56 23.33
CA MET A 884 45.60 -33.72 23.86
C MET A 884 45.60 -34.27 25.29
N GLU A 885 44.69 -33.81 26.15
CA GLU A 885 44.53 -34.29 27.52
C GLU A 885 44.13 -35.77 27.56
N LYS A 886 43.16 -36.19 26.73
CA LYS A 886 42.81 -37.62 26.58
C LYS A 886 43.97 -38.45 26.02
N ILE A 887 44.77 -37.92 25.09
CA ILE A 887 45.96 -38.60 24.57
C ILE A 887 47.03 -38.74 25.66
N ASN A 888 47.29 -37.70 26.46
CA ASN A 888 48.23 -37.76 27.58
C ASN A 888 47.77 -38.73 28.68
N LEU A 889 46.48 -38.73 29.06
CA LEU A 889 45.91 -39.69 30.01
C LEU A 889 46.01 -41.13 29.48
N LYS A 890 45.80 -41.36 28.18
CA LYS A 890 45.97 -42.67 27.56
C LYS A 890 47.45 -43.10 27.53
N LYS A 891 48.36 -42.15 27.29
CA LYS A 891 49.82 -42.37 27.29
C LYS A 891 50.38 -42.63 28.70
N GLN A 892 49.80 -41.99 29.73
CA GLN A 892 50.10 -42.28 31.13
C GLN A 892 49.59 -43.68 31.54
N ARG A 893 48.38 -44.08 31.14
CA ARG A 893 47.90 -45.46 31.39
C ARG A 893 48.81 -46.51 30.75
N SER A 894 49.17 -46.35 29.47
CA SER A 894 50.09 -47.28 28.80
C SER A 894 51.51 -47.30 29.39
N ALA A 895 51.90 -46.30 30.18
CA ALA A 895 53.18 -46.28 30.88
C ALA A 895 53.12 -46.90 32.30
N VAL A 896 51.92 -47.15 32.81
CA VAL A 896 51.68 -47.87 34.08
C VAL A 896 51.49 -49.37 33.84
N ASP A 897 50.90 -49.76 32.70
CA ASP A 897 50.78 -51.17 32.28
C ASP A 897 52.09 -51.80 31.74
N MET A 898 53.23 -51.11 31.90
CA MET A 898 54.56 -51.52 31.38
C MET A 898 55.66 -51.47 32.46
N LYS A 899 55.29 -51.74 33.72
CA LYS A 899 56.21 -51.78 34.86
C LYS A 899 55.88 -52.88 35.86
#